data_AF-A0A1R3H1L4-F1
#
_entry.id   AF-A0A1R3H1L4-F1
#
_cell.length_a   1.000
_cell.length_b   1.000
_cell.length_c   1.000
_cell.angle_alpha   90.00
_cell.angle_beta   90.00
_cell.angle_gamma   90.00
#
_symmetry.space_group_name_H-M   'P 1'
#
loop_
_entity.id
_entity.type
_entity.pdbx_description
1 polymer ?
#
loop_
_entity_poly.entity_id
_entity_poly.type
_entity_poly.pdbx_seq_one_letter_code
_entity_poly.pdbx_strand_id
1 'polypeptide(L)'
;MLVQLLLTLFCLSQPGNGFQQRQQIQSPLLPNPCNEKCGNLRIPFPFHLNASCASVSIISNAFHLSCLNSTTLFLHINTETYRVLEFFSDGLLVDFPGSSICRQYNDLNAFGFQGNAYFGISADNVIGLYDCEDSSLCKADCETNDLPGCDGKGGGALACCYPLSDHSIWHSGDGFSSFSKFGCRGFSSWVVPRGTNTGKRGVKLEWAVPGNTSERVCSNNADVVNATTVEAGVRCSCQDGFVGDGFANGAGCLKSCIKEGKEAYGQECVNSPRHSQRKLVIVAGVLAPVFILASLFLFLCILKRPVKPGGFDLDQAHYHSTISFRKACRTRLFSYRELDDATRAFEDGQKLVDGTNGTIYAGVLGDGSHIAVQKVQCENERDLIHALSVIELLSAVLHRNLARLLGCCIECGYTLMVVYQYPANGTLEEHLHHSRGTKFGLDWYKRLTIAAETASVLAYLQFEISPPIFHNGLKSSGYIFLDVDFSVKIAGFALLSPSLGDGSNLCNNGENPHIHKNNDVYDFGLLLLEIISGSKYVDSPSIALQKIKSGKLEEIVDPSLYYHEQPIYRREQIEIVADIATRCLLFGGDGKIGMFDVARELVHLAKESIDGGSKTKKGSALEETFSNSSLLQMISMSPDSIYVP
;
A
#
# COMPACT_ATOMS: atom_id res chain seq x y z
N MET A 1 25.28 34.76 -27.39
CA MET A 1 26.51 33.93 -27.39
C MET A 1 27.17 33.71 -26.03
N LEU A 2 26.92 34.52 -24.97
CA LEU A 2 27.37 34.16 -23.60
C LEU A 2 26.42 33.19 -22.87
N VAL A 3 25.15 33.09 -23.30
CA VAL A 3 24.14 32.18 -22.72
C VAL A 3 24.42 30.71 -23.11
N GLN A 4 25.09 30.48 -24.23
CA GLN A 4 25.35 29.14 -24.77
C GLN A 4 26.60 28.47 -24.17
N LEU A 5 27.49 29.26 -23.53
CA LEU A 5 28.61 28.74 -22.75
C LEU A 5 28.20 28.33 -21.32
N LEU A 6 27.12 28.91 -20.80
CA LEU A 6 26.52 28.56 -19.50
C LEU A 6 25.66 27.30 -19.58
N LEU A 7 25.08 26.98 -20.75
CA LEU A 7 24.27 25.79 -20.97
C LEU A 7 25.08 24.49 -21.07
N THR A 8 26.36 24.55 -21.45
CA THR A 8 27.23 23.35 -21.50
C THR A 8 27.84 22.97 -20.15
N LEU A 9 27.87 23.87 -19.17
CA LEU A 9 28.30 23.58 -17.79
C LEU A 9 27.16 23.05 -16.90
N PHE A 10 25.90 23.24 -17.31
CA PHE A 10 24.72 22.69 -16.62
C PHE A 10 24.33 21.27 -17.07
N CYS A 11 25.01 20.71 -18.07
CA CYS A 11 24.80 19.33 -18.55
C CYS A 11 25.70 18.27 -17.88
N LEU A 12 26.48 18.62 -16.84
CA LEU A 12 27.31 17.66 -16.09
C LEU A 12 26.97 17.59 -14.59
N SER A 13 25.74 17.91 -14.20
CA SER A 13 25.25 17.62 -12.85
C SER A 13 23.75 17.33 -12.86
N GLN A 14 23.37 16.22 -13.47
CA GLN A 14 22.26 15.43 -12.93
C GLN A 14 22.79 14.59 -11.77
N PRO A 15 22.21 14.61 -10.56
CA PRO A 15 22.07 13.41 -9.79
C PRO A 15 20.82 12.68 -10.31
N GLY A 16 21.02 11.48 -10.85
CA GLY A 16 19.92 10.62 -11.27
C GLY A 16 19.01 10.30 -10.09
N ASN A 17 17.73 10.65 -10.21
CA ASN A 17 16.69 10.16 -9.32
C ASN A 17 16.39 8.70 -9.67
N GLY A 18 17.25 7.80 -9.20
CA GLY A 18 16.84 6.44 -8.90
C GLY A 18 15.87 6.50 -7.73
N PHE A 19 14.63 6.10 -7.95
CA PHE A 19 13.72 5.72 -6.87
C PHE A 19 14.39 4.58 -6.09
N GLN A 20 15.11 4.89 -5.02
CA GLN A 20 15.33 3.93 -3.97
C GLN A 20 13.98 3.71 -3.30
N GLN A 21 13.42 2.52 -3.51
CA GLN A 21 12.55 1.87 -2.53
C GLN A 21 13.11 2.21 -1.15
N ARG A 22 12.28 2.79 -0.28
CA ARG A 22 12.58 2.86 1.14
C ARG A 22 12.46 1.43 1.69
N GLN A 23 13.39 0.55 1.31
CA GLN A 23 13.83 -0.52 2.17
C GLN A 23 14.17 0.19 3.49
N GLN A 24 13.58 -0.24 4.61
CA GLN A 24 14.17 0.07 5.92
C GLN A 24 15.55 -0.59 5.90
N ILE A 25 16.54 0.12 5.39
CA ILE A 25 17.94 -0.26 5.42
C ILE A 25 18.25 -0.39 6.91
N GLN A 26 18.64 -1.60 7.30
CA GLN A 26 19.19 -1.93 8.62
C GLN A 26 20.09 -0.77 9.05
N SER A 27 19.76 -0.08 10.15
CA SER A 27 20.58 1.00 10.68
C SER A 27 22.03 0.50 10.77
N PRO A 28 23.01 1.20 10.19
CA PRO A 28 24.38 0.69 10.13
C PRO A 28 24.87 0.44 11.55
N LEU A 29 25.26 -0.81 11.81
CA LEU A 29 25.80 -1.22 13.09
C LEU A 29 27.15 -0.55 13.29
N LEU A 30 27.15 0.52 14.10
CA LEU A 30 28.38 1.19 14.48
C LEU A 30 29.21 0.26 15.37
N PRO A 31 30.56 0.28 15.24
CA PRO A 31 31.42 -0.49 16.12
C PRO A 31 31.25 -0.05 17.57
N ASN A 32 31.48 -0.98 18.50
CA ASN A 32 31.55 -0.65 19.91
C ASN A 32 32.63 0.42 20.17
N PRO A 33 32.56 1.17 21.30
CA PRO A 33 33.51 2.24 21.60
C PRO A 33 34.99 1.81 21.60
N CYS A 34 35.25 0.52 21.80
CA CYS A 34 36.58 -0.09 21.79
C CYS A 34 37.07 -0.47 20.39
N ASN A 35 36.22 -0.38 19.37
CA ASN A 35 36.48 -0.72 17.97
C ASN A 35 37.08 -2.13 17.80
N GLU A 36 36.57 -3.07 18.60
CA GLU A 36 37.03 -4.46 18.59
C GLU A 36 36.60 -5.19 17.30
N LYS A 37 37.42 -6.16 16.89
CA LYS A 37 37.20 -6.93 15.66
C LYS A 37 37.55 -8.40 15.85
N CYS A 38 36.78 -9.26 15.20
CA CYS A 38 37.11 -10.67 15.00
C CYS A 38 37.22 -10.93 13.50
N GLY A 39 38.46 -10.97 12.98
CA GLY A 39 38.71 -10.98 11.54
C GLY A 39 38.22 -9.69 10.88
N ASN A 40 37.28 -9.82 9.94
CA ASN A 40 36.66 -8.68 9.25
C ASN A 40 35.38 -8.17 9.94
N LEU A 41 34.87 -8.89 10.93
CA LEU A 41 33.65 -8.52 11.65
C LEU A 41 33.97 -7.49 12.73
N ARG A 42 33.29 -6.34 12.68
CA ARG A 42 33.32 -5.34 13.76
C ARG A 42 32.30 -5.71 14.81
N ILE A 43 32.68 -5.60 16.08
CA ILE A 43 31.80 -5.95 17.20
C ILE A 43 30.94 -4.74 17.56
N PRO A 44 29.60 -4.82 17.46
CA PRO A 44 28.72 -3.73 17.84
C PRO A 44 28.51 -3.69 19.36
N PHE A 45 28.18 -2.53 19.89
CA PHE A 45 27.66 -2.42 21.25
C PHE A 45 26.35 -3.20 21.39
N PRO A 46 26.07 -3.90 22.51
CA PRO A 46 26.80 -3.97 23.79
C PRO A 46 27.87 -5.07 23.84
N PHE A 47 28.15 -5.76 22.74
CA PHE A 47 29.06 -6.90 22.71
C PHE A 47 30.52 -6.48 22.82
N HIS A 48 31.33 -7.34 23.43
CA HIS A 48 32.77 -7.09 23.60
C HIS A 48 33.58 -8.39 23.62
N LEU A 49 34.85 -8.31 23.23
CA LEU A 49 35.80 -9.43 23.27
C LEU A 49 36.70 -9.37 24.51
N ASN A 50 37.11 -8.17 24.94
CA ASN A 50 37.98 -8.00 26.08
C ASN A 50 37.21 -7.43 27.28
N ALA A 51 37.47 -7.95 28.49
CA ALA A 51 36.88 -7.46 29.73
C ALA A 51 37.27 -5.99 30.03
N SER A 52 38.38 -5.49 29.50
CA SER A 52 38.74 -4.07 29.61
C SER A 52 37.76 -3.15 28.87
N CYS A 53 37.09 -3.62 27.82
CA CYS A 53 36.03 -2.88 27.15
C CYS A 53 34.74 -2.83 28.00
N ALA A 54 34.46 -3.89 28.75
CA ALA A 54 33.36 -3.96 29.71
C ALA A 54 33.56 -3.04 30.93
N SER A 55 34.78 -2.59 31.23
CA SER A 55 34.98 -1.55 32.27
C SER A 55 34.64 -0.13 31.82
N VAL A 56 34.56 0.11 30.51
CA VAL A 56 34.20 1.42 29.91
C VAL A 56 32.69 1.54 29.69
N SER A 57 31.99 0.40 29.65
CA SER A 57 30.57 0.31 29.39
C SER A 57 29.95 -0.52 30.50
N ILE A 58 29.05 0.03 31.32
CA ILE A 58 28.47 -0.64 32.51
C ILE A 58 27.56 -1.80 32.07
N ILE A 59 28.17 -2.85 31.53
CA ILE A 59 27.53 -3.93 30.82
C ILE A 59 28.01 -5.21 31.47
N SER A 60 27.03 -6.05 31.81
CA SER A 60 27.27 -7.37 32.37
C SER A 60 28.17 -8.22 31.48
N ASN A 61 28.96 -9.13 32.07
CA ASN A 61 29.69 -10.19 31.37
C ASN A 61 28.79 -11.06 30.45
N ALA A 62 27.47 -10.91 30.54
CA ALA A 62 26.50 -11.51 29.64
C ALA A 62 26.75 -11.22 28.14
N PHE A 63 27.36 -10.08 27.79
CA PHE A 63 27.62 -9.70 26.39
C PHE A 63 29.02 -10.05 25.89
N HIS A 64 29.77 -10.82 26.67
CA HIS A 64 31.11 -11.25 26.32
C HIS A 64 31.10 -12.27 25.18
N LEU A 65 31.86 -11.99 24.13
CA LEU A 65 32.08 -12.87 22.99
C LEU A 65 33.48 -13.50 23.04
N SER A 66 33.62 -14.72 22.55
CA SER A 66 34.93 -15.29 22.23
C SER A 66 35.13 -15.39 20.72
N CYS A 67 36.35 -15.11 20.27
CA CYS A 67 36.73 -15.14 18.87
C CYS A 67 37.75 -16.27 18.65
N LEU A 68 37.33 -17.31 17.93
CA LEU A 68 38.19 -18.43 17.57
C LEU A 68 38.72 -18.25 16.14
N ASN A 69 40.00 -18.53 15.93
CA ASN A 69 40.69 -18.48 14.63
C ASN A 69 40.48 -17.16 13.86
N SER A 70 40.25 -16.05 14.57
CA SER A 70 39.99 -14.73 13.99
C SER A 70 38.86 -14.71 12.94
N THR A 71 37.90 -15.64 13.02
CA THR A 71 36.87 -15.82 11.99
C THR A 71 35.50 -16.20 12.54
N THR A 72 35.46 -16.93 13.66
CA THR A 72 34.21 -17.41 14.26
C THR A 72 33.99 -16.81 15.64
N LEU A 73 32.84 -16.15 15.81
CA LEU A 73 32.39 -15.57 17.07
C LEU A 73 31.49 -16.55 17.82
N PHE A 74 31.66 -16.60 19.13
CA PHE A 74 30.81 -17.37 20.03
C PHE A 74 30.29 -16.48 21.15
N LEU A 75 29.00 -16.61 21.44
CA LEU A 75 28.33 -16.01 22.58
C LEU A 75 28.11 -17.10 23.63
N HIS A 76 28.45 -16.81 24.88
CA HIS A 76 28.29 -17.73 26.00
C HIS A 76 27.09 -17.29 26.84
N ILE A 77 26.06 -18.14 26.89
CA ILE A 77 24.84 -17.86 27.65
C ILE A 77 24.62 -19.02 28.61
N ASN A 78 24.69 -18.74 29.91
CA ASN A 78 24.63 -19.74 30.97
C ASN A 78 25.74 -20.81 30.77
N THR A 79 25.37 -22.07 30.55
CA THR A 79 26.31 -23.18 30.30
C THR A 79 26.53 -23.46 28.81
N GLU A 80 25.76 -22.83 27.93
CA GLU A 80 25.75 -23.11 26.50
C GLU A 80 26.57 -22.09 25.70
N THR A 81 27.11 -22.55 24.58
CA THR A 81 27.91 -21.71 23.67
C THR A 81 27.29 -21.70 22.28
N TYR A 82 26.97 -20.51 21.79
CA TYR A 82 26.27 -20.29 20.54
C TYR A 82 27.19 -19.59 19.55
N ARG A 83 27.32 -20.14 18.34
CA ARG A 83 28.07 -19.48 17.27
C ARG A 83 27.25 -18.30 16.74
N VAL A 84 27.83 -17.11 16.72
CA VAL A 84 27.17 -15.92 16.16
C VAL A 84 27.34 -15.91 14.65
N LEU A 85 26.23 -15.80 13.94
CA LEU A 85 26.17 -15.74 12.47
C LEU A 85 26.08 -14.29 11.99
N GLU A 86 25.26 -13.46 12.65
CA GLU A 86 25.00 -12.09 12.24
C GLU A 86 24.50 -11.22 13.40
N PHE A 87 24.72 -9.91 13.32
CA PHE A 87 24.20 -8.92 14.27
C PHE A 87 23.06 -8.12 13.64
N PHE A 88 22.09 -7.74 14.46
CA PHE A 88 21.02 -6.80 14.16
C PHE A 88 21.01 -5.66 15.20
N SER A 89 20.31 -4.57 14.90
CA SER A 89 20.17 -3.45 15.84
C SER A 89 19.41 -3.82 17.12
N ASP A 90 18.60 -4.87 17.05
CA ASP A 90 17.71 -5.34 18.12
C ASP A 90 18.03 -6.78 18.57
N GLY A 91 19.03 -7.42 17.99
CA GLY A 91 19.26 -8.85 18.20
C GLY A 91 20.54 -9.37 17.56
N LEU A 92 20.71 -10.68 17.62
CA LEU A 92 21.76 -11.40 16.89
C LEU A 92 21.24 -12.75 16.41
N LEU A 93 21.71 -13.21 15.25
CA LEU A 93 21.44 -14.56 14.75
C LEU A 93 22.50 -15.51 15.29
N VAL A 94 22.06 -16.59 15.93
CA VAL A 94 22.94 -17.66 16.37
C VAL A 94 22.66 -18.97 15.65
N ASP A 95 23.69 -19.79 15.53
CA ASP A 95 23.59 -21.17 15.07
C ASP A 95 23.19 -22.11 16.21
N PHE A 96 22.77 -23.32 15.85
CA PHE A 96 22.37 -24.35 16.80
C PHE A 96 23.58 -24.90 17.59
N PRO A 97 23.49 -25.04 18.92
CA PRO A 97 24.59 -25.53 19.74
C PRO A 97 24.93 -27.01 19.43
N GLY A 98 26.20 -27.40 19.59
CA GLY A 98 26.64 -28.80 19.53
C GLY A 98 26.75 -29.43 18.13
N SER A 99 26.56 -28.67 17.05
CA SER A 99 26.58 -29.17 15.67
C SER A 99 27.76 -28.60 14.87
N SER A 100 28.73 -29.45 14.50
CA SER A 100 29.80 -29.09 13.55
C SER A 100 29.39 -29.21 12.07
N ILE A 101 28.21 -29.78 11.80
CA ILE A 101 27.70 -30.11 10.46
C ILE A 101 26.26 -29.59 10.37
N CYS A 102 25.94 -28.78 9.36
CA CYS A 102 24.59 -28.26 9.14
C CYS A 102 23.55 -29.41 9.13
N ARG A 103 22.59 -29.39 10.06
CA ARG A 103 21.47 -30.34 10.11
C ARG A 103 20.16 -29.68 9.69
N GLN A 104 19.49 -30.21 8.67
CA GLN A 104 18.20 -29.67 8.26
C GLN A 104 17.16 -29.74 9.39
N TYR A 105 17.21 -30.81 10.18
CA TYR A 105 16.32 -31.11 11.30
C TYR A 105 17.05 -31.03 12.65
N ASN A 106 16.42 -30.41 13.64
CA ASN A 106 16.85 -30.42 15.05
C ASN A 106 15.73 -30.96 15.95
N ASP A 107 16.09 -31.70 17.01
CA ASP A 107 15.16 -32.06 18.09
C ASP A 107 14.64 -30.79 18.77
N LEU A 108 13.36 -30.74 19.17
CA LEU A 108 12.78 -29.56 19.84
C LEU A 108 13.54 -29.14 21.11
N ASN A 109 14.24 -30.07 21.76
CA ASN A 109 15.07 -29.80 22.94
C ASN A 109 16.53 -29.48 22.60
N ALA A 110 16.94 -29.58 21.33
CA ALA A 110 18.32 -29.32 20.90
C ALA A 110 18.72 -27.85 21.07
N PHE A 111 17.76 -26.95 21.12
CA PHE A 111 17.99 -25.53 21.44
C PHE A 111 17.52 -25.25 22.87
N GLY A 112 18.32 -25.71 23.84
CA GLY A 112 18.08 -25.59 25.28
C GLY A 112 18.25 -24.16 25.82
N PHE A 113 17.80 -23.16 25.08
CA PHE A 113 17.87 -21.77 25.48
C PHE A 113 16.77 -21.45 26.49
N GLN A 114 17.17 -21.14 27.72
CA GLN A 114 16.32 -20.52 28.72
C GLN A 114 16.67 -19.02 28.73
N GLY A 115 15.68 -18.19 28.45
CA GLY A 115 15.83 -16.73 28.48
C GLY A 115 16.44 -16.27 29.80
N ASN A 116 17.17 -15.16 29.75
CA ASN A 116 17.74 -14.55 30.94
C ASN A 116 17.47 -13.04 30.94
N ALA A 117 18.00 -12.32 31.92
CA ALA A 117 17.80 -10.87 32.05
C ALA A 117 18.37 -10.03 30.89
N TYR A 118 19.06 -10.63 29.92
CA TYR A 118 19.73 -9.95 28.82
C TYR A 118 19.33 -10.46 27.44
N PHE A 119 18.87 -11.72 27.32
CA PHE A 119 18.58 -12.37 26.05
C PHE A 119 17.26 -13.14 26.09
N GLY A 120 16.49 -13.02 25.01
CA GLY A 120 15.24 -13.76 24.76
C GLY A 120 15.19 -14.27 23.31
N ILE A 121 14.40 -15.30 23.03
CA ILE A 121 14.14 -15.72 21.65
C ILE A 121 13.26 -14.67 21.00
N SER A 122 13.70 -14.09 19.88
CA SER A 122 12.97 -13.03 19.19
C SER A 122 11.70 -13.57 18.52
N ALA A 123 10.61 -12.78 18.55
CA ALA A 123 9.37 -13.10 17.82
C ALA A 123 9.54 -13.04 16.28
N ASP A 124 10.66 -12.51 15.78
CA ASP A 124 10.97 -12.44 14.34
C ASP A 124 11.36 -13.80 13.72
N ASN A 125 11.50 -14.84 14.55
CA ASN A 125 11.80 -16.18 14.05
C ASN A 125 10.55 -16.82 13.44
N VAL A 126 10.75 -17.52 12.32
CA VAL A 126 9.78 -18.43 11.72
C VAL A 126 10.28 -19.85 11.92
N ILE A 127 9.43 -20.68 12.53
CA ILE A 127 9.75 -22.06 12.86
C ILE A 127 9.11 -22.99 11.84
N GLY A 128 9.93 -23.82 11.18
CA GLY A 128 9.44 -24.96 10.41
C GLY A 128 9.33 -26.17 11.31
N LEU A 129 8.15 -26.77 11.39
CA LEU A 129 7.88 -27.89 12.29
C LEU A 129 7.77 -29.20 11.49
N TYR A 130 8.29 -30.29 12.05
CA TYR A 130 8.32 -31.60 11.41
C TYR A 130 7.66 -32.67 12.28
N ASP A 131 7.02 -33.63 11.59
CA ASP A 131 6.34 -34.79 12.17
C ASP A 131 5.34 -34.42 13.27
N CYS A 132 4.55 -33.36 13.06
CA CYS A 132 3.47 -32.96 13.96
C CYS A 132 2.22 -33.83 13.77
N GLU A 133 1.56 -34.18 14.87
CA GLU A 133 0.29 -34.93 14.84
C GLU A 133 -0.90 -33.98 14.63
N ASP A 134 -0.81 -32.75 15.15
CA ASP A 134 -1.80 -31.70 14.94
C ASP A 134 -1.36 -30.76 13.82
N SER A 135 -2.23 -30.56 12.82
CA SER A 135 -1.97 -29.67 11.68
C SER A 135 -2.46 -28.24 11.91
N SER A 136 -3.17 -27.97 13.02
CA SER A 136 -3.69 -26.64 13.32
C SER A 136 -2.60 -25.60 13.63
N LEU A 137 -1.35 -26.03 13.86
CA LEU A 137 -0.21 -25.13 14.06
C LEU A 137 0.29 -24.52 12.75
N CYS A 138 0.03 -25.17 11.62
CA CYS A 138 0.56 -24.76 10.35
C CYS A 138 -0.20 -23.52 9.86
N LYS A 139 0.50 -22.40 9.67
CA LYS A 139 -0.09 -21.18 9.14
C LYS A 139 0.15 -21.08 7.64
N ALA A 140 -0.88 -20.68 6.90
CA ALA A 140 -0.73 -20.29 5.51
C ALA A 140 0.22 -19.08 5.39
N ASP A 141 0.86 -18.91 4.23
CA ASP A 141 1.71 -17.76 3.87
C ASP A 141 3.14 -17.68 4.44
N CYS A 142 3.64 -18.68 5.17
CA CYS A 142 5.10 -18.76 5.45
C CYS A 142 5.90 -19.65 4.47
N GLU A 143 5.25 -20.17 3.42
CA GLU A 143 5.85 -20.92 2.31
C GLU A 143 6.50 -20.04 1.23
N THR A 144 6.25 -18.73 1.22
CA THR A 144 6.67 -17.81 0.14
C THR A 144 8.10 -17.28 0.26
N ASN A 145 8.85 -17.73 1.27
CA ASN A 145 10.23 -17.28 1.49
C ASN A 145 11.23 -18.28 0.90
N ASP A 146 12.25 -17.78 0.21
CA ASP A 146 13.38 -18.58 -0.25
C ASP A 146 14.21 -18.99 0.99
N LEU A 147 13.93 -20.17 1.53
CA LEU A 147 14.61 -20.72 2.70
C LEU A 147 15.74 -21.66 2.25
N PRO A 148 17.01 -21.28 2.44
CA PRO A 148 18.13 -22.12 2.04
C PRO A 148 18.20 -23.37 2.94
N GLY A 149 18.35 -24.53 2.28
CA GLY A 149 18.68 -25.79 2.94
C GLY A 149 20.15 -25.83 3.40
N CYS A 150 20.56 -26.94 3.98
CA CYS A 150 21.93 -27.11 4.50
C CYS A 150 23.02 -27.16 3.43
N ASP A 151 22.66 -27.38 2.17
CA ASP A 151 23.54 -27.40 1.00
C ASP A 151 23.55 -26.05 0.24
N GLY A 152 22.83 -25.03 0.76
CA GLY A 152 22.72 -23.73 0.12
C GLY A 152 21.88 -23.73 -1.16
N LYS A 153 21.20 -24.84 -1.49
CA LYS A 153 20.20 -24.92 -2.56
C LYS A 153 18.80 -24.80 -1.94
N GLY A 154 17.86 -24.24 -2.70
CA GLY A 154 16.47 -24.03 -2.27
C GLY A 154 15.84 -25.36 -1.88
N GLY A 155 15.67 -25.56 -0.59
CA GLY A 155 15.35 -26.87 -0.01
C GLY A 155 13.88 -26.94 0.41
N GLY A 156 12.98 -27.09 -0.57
CA GLY A 156 11.59 -27.49 -0.37
C GLY A 156 10.67 -26.46 0.32
N ALA A 157 9.42 -26.39 -0.14
CA ALA A 157 8.37 -25.69 0.59
C ALA A 157 8.21 -26.32 1.98
N LEU A 158 8.17 -25.50 3.03
CA LEU A 158 7.84 -25.96 4.38
C LEU A 158 6.36 -26.36 4.40
N ALA A 159 6.07 -27.66 4.48
CA ALA A 159 4.69 -28.14 4.59
C ALA A 159 3.97 -27.66 5.87
N CYS A 160 4.72 -27.21 6.89
CA CYS A 160 4.19 -26.65 8.13
C CYS A 160 5.15 -25.62 8.73
N CYS A 161 4.69 -24.39 8.88
CA CYS A 161 5.44 -23.29 9.48
C CYS A 161 4.60 -22.53 10.51
N TYR A 162 5.28 -21.97 11.50
CA TYR A 162 4.69 -21.16 12.56
C TYR A 162 5.55 -19.91 12.82
N PRO A 163 5.05 -18.69 12.55
CA PRO A 163 5.73 -17.45 12.91
C PRO A 163 5.58 -17.17 14.41
N LEU A 164 6.68 -16.92 15.12
CA LEU A 164 6.63 -16.67 16.57
C LEU A 164 5.88 -15.38 16.95
N SER A 165 5.71 -14.46 16.00
CA SER A 165 4.90 -13.25 16.14
C SER A 165 3.38 -13.51 16.21
N ASP A 166 2.91 -14.72 15.92
CA ASP A 166 1.48 -15.07 16.00
C ASP A 166 0.99 -15.15 17.46
N HIS A 167 1.88 -15.50 18.40
CA HIS A 167 1.60 -15.56 19.84
C HIS A 167 0.45 -16.47 20.30
N SER A 168 -0.21 -17.25 19.42
CA SER A 168 -1.30 -18.16 19.85
C SER A 168 -0.83 -19.36 20.67
N ILE A 169 0.37 -19.87 20.38
CA ILE A 169 0.91 -21.11 20.98
C ILE A 169 2.21 -20.82 21.73
N TRP A 170 3.14 -20.14 21.08
CA TRP A 170 4.44 -19.78 21.66
C TRP A 170 4.38 -18.35 22.22
N HIS A 171 4.82 -18.18 23.46
CA HIS A 171 4.89 -16.88 24.13
C HIS A 171 6.34 -16.52 24.46
N SER A 172 6.61 -15.23 24.64
CA SER A 172 7.93 -14.75 25.06
C SER A 172 8.38 -15.43 26.37
N GLY A 173 9.55 -16.08 26.32
CA GLY A 173 10.09 -16.88 27.42
C GLY A 173 9.93 -18.39 27.24
N ASP A 174 9.06 -18.83 26.33
CA ASP A 174 8.91 -20.25 26.00
C ASP A 174 10.08 -20.77 25.16
N GLY A 175 10.47 -22.03 25.39
CA GLY A 175 11.35 -22.77 24.50
C GLY A 175 10.59 -23.41 23.33
N PHE A 176 11.31 -23.96 22.36
CA PHE A 176 10.69 -24.69 21.24
C PHE A 176 10.11 -26.04 21.66
N SER A 177 10.45 -26.55 22.84
CA SER A 177 9.82 -27.73 23.44
C SER A 177 8.31 -27.57 23.64
N SER A 178 7.78 -26.35 23.67
CA SER A 178 6.33 -26.09 23.71
C SER A 178 5.55 -26.72 22.56
N PHE A 179 6.18 -26.90 21.38
CA PHE A 179 5.55 -27.55 20.23
C PHE A 179 5.41 -29.07 20.37
N SER A 180 6.10 -29.71 21.33
CA SER A 180 5.98 -31.15 21.58
C SER A 180 4.59 -31.58 22.01
N LYS A 181 3.80 -30.66 22.60
CA LYS A 181 2.40 -30.88 23.00
C LYS A 181 1.48 -31.19 21.82
N PHE A 182 1.92 -30.87 20.60
CA PHE A 182 1.19 -31.06 19.36
C PHE A 182 1.76 -32.22 18.51
N GLY A 183 2.57 -33.07 19.14
CA GLY A 183 3.16 -34.26 18.50
C GLY A 183 4.39 -33.97 17.64
N CYS A 184 4.79 -32.71 17.46
CA CYS A 184 5.97 -32.34 16.67
C CYS A 184 7.25 -32.95 17.25
N ARG A 185 8.11 -33.50 16.40
CA ARG A 185 9.37 -34.17 16.84
C ARG A 185 10.61 -33.31 16.65
N GLY A 186 10.57 -32.39 15.69
CA GLY A 186 11.68 -31.47 15.50
C GLY A 186 11.32 -30.24 14.70
N PHE A 187 12.33 -29.40 14.51
CA PHE A 187 12.17 -28.08 13.94
C PHE A 187 13.40 -27.58 13.18
N SER A 188 13.15 -26.54 12.40
CA SER A 188 14.12 -25.64 11.80
C SER A 188 13.71 -24.20 12.12
N SER A 189 14.66 -23.27 12.11
CA SER A 189 14.40 -21.85 12.39
C SER A 189 15.08 -20.96 11.38
N TRP A 190 14.38 -19.92 10.95
CA TRP A 190 14.88 -18.88 10.07
C TRP A 190 14.40 -17.51 10.52
N VAL A 191 15.15 -16.49 10.13
CA VAL A 191 14.74 -15.09 10.20
C VAL A 191 14.70 -14.53 8.80
N VAL A 192 13.64 -13.81 8.45
CA VAL A 192 13.50 -13.14 7.16
C VAL A 192 13.75 -11.64 7.39
N PRO A 193 14.93 -11.11 7.03
CA PRO A 193 15.20 -9.69 7.17
C PRO A 193 14.20 -8.85 6.36
N ARG A 194 13.72 -7.75 6.95
CA ARG A 194 12.76 -6.85 6.29
C ARG A 194 13.34 -6.35 4.97
N GLY A 195 12.54 -6.42 3.90
CA GLY A 195 12.96 -6.00 2.56
C GLY A 195 13.74 -7.06 1.77
N THR A 196 13.82 -8.29 2.28
CA THR A 196 14.35 -9.47 1.58
C THR A 196 13.32 -10.60 1.60
N ASN A 197 13.29 -11.42 0.54
CA ASN A 197 12.47 -12.63 0.49
C ASN A 197 13.27 -13.90 0.84
N THR A 198 14.54 -13.73 1.23
CA THR A 198 15.47 -14.82 1.53
C THR A 198 15.64 -14.97 3.04
N GLY A 199 15.26 -16.13 3.59
CA GLY A 199 15.45 -16.41 5.01
C GLY A 199 16.90 -16.76 5.34
N LYS A 200 17.36 -16.32 6.52
CA LYS A 200 18.65 -16.73 7.10
C LYS A 200 18.41 -17.78 8.16
N ARG A 201 18.99 -18.97 7.97
CA ARG A 201 18.88 -20.10 8.90
C ARG A 201 19.61 -19.76 10.21
N GLY A 202 18.93 -20.00 11.32
CA GLY A 202 19.42 -19.72 12.67
C GLY A 202 18.30 -19.29 13.59
N VAL A 203 18.64 -19.04 14.86
CA VAL A 203 17.70 -18.50 15.85
C VAL A 203 18.13 -17.08 16.17
N LYS A 204 17.27 -16.09 15.88
CA LYS A 204 17.49 -14.71 16.30
C LYS A 204 17.14 -14.58 17.78
N LEU A 205 18.11 -14.13 18.55
CA LEU A 205 17.91 -13.72 19.94
C LEU A 205 17.74 -12.20 19.97
N GLU A 206 16.72 -11.73 20.68
CA GLU A 206 16.63 -10.32 21.07
C GLU A 206 17.52 -10.12 22.29
N TRP A 207 18.19 -8.98 22.37
CA TRP A 207 18.99 -8.61 23.53
C TRP A 207 18.49 -7.32 24.16
N ALA A 208 18.68 -7.15 25.45
CA ALA A 208 18.34 -5.92 26.16
C ALA A 208 19.25 -5.68 27.36
N VAL A 209 19.32 -4.43 27.81
CA VAL A 209 19.98 -4.10 29.09
C VAL A 209 18.93 -3.88 30.18
N PRO A 210 19.19 -4.24 31.45
CA PRO A 210 18.24 -4.02 32.54
C PRO A 210 17.90 -2.53 32.73
N GLY A 211 16.60 -2.20 32.77
CA GLY A 211 16.13 -0.81 32.88
C GLY A 211 16.33 -0.16 34.26
N ASN A 212 16.66 -0.93 35.30
CA ASN A 212 16.79 -0.45 36.69
C ASN A 212 18.20 0.12 37.01
N THR A 213 18.86 0.73 36.04
CA THR A 213 20.19 1.34 36.26
C THR A 213 20.05 2.81 36.64
N SER A 214 20.84 3.27 37.62
CA SER A 214 20.79 4.65 38.14
C SER A 214 21.36 5.71 37.19
N GLU A 215 21.87 5.30 36.04
CA GLU A 215 22.49 6.17 35.03
C GLU A 215 21.59 6.37 33.81
N ARG A 216 21.89 7.38 32.99
CA ARG A 216 21.20 7.54 31.69
C ARG A 216 21.56 6.36 30.78
N VAL A 217 20.59 5.49 30.52
CA VAL A 217 20.75 4.35 29.61
C VAL A 217 20.95 4.83 28.16
N CYS A 218 20.14 5.80 27.72
CA CYS A 218 20.17 6.31 26.35
C CYS A 218 20.92 7.65 26.23
N SER A 219 21.61 7.81 25.10
CA SER A 219 22.33 9.02 24.70
C SER A 219 21.36 10.16 24.36
N ASN A 220 21.88 11.38 24.18
CA ASN A 220 21.05 12.48 23.72
C ASN A 220 20.54 12.22 22.29
N ASN A 221 19.28 12.60 22.01
CA ASN A 221 18.58 12.31 20.75
C ASN A 221 18.29 10.81 20.53
N ALA A 222 18.19 10.05 21.61
CA ALA A 222 17.74 8.66 21.61
C ALA A 222 16.53 8.51 22.53
N ASP A 223 15.57 7.68 22.11
CA ASP A 223 14.39 7.31 22.88
C ASP A 223 14.57 5.92 23.49
N VAL A 224 14.05 5.72 24.70
CA VAL A 224 14.05 4.41 25.38
C VAL A 224 12.98 3.52 24.75
N VAL A 225 13.36 2.31 24.35
CA VAL A 225 12.48 1.30 23.76
C VAL A 225 12.49 0.06 24.64
N ASN A 226 11.32 -0.40 25.08
CA ASN A 226 11.23 -1.64 25.87
C ASN A 226 11.53 -2.85 24.98
N ALA A 227 12.26 -3.83 25.51
CA ALA A 227 12.48 -5.10 24.85
C ALA A 227 11.18 -5.92 24.83
N THR A 228 11.00 -6.70 23.77
CA THR A 228 9.75 -7.45 23.54
C THR A 228 9.75 -8.75 24.32
N THR A 229 10.90 -9.43 24.35
CA THR A 229 11.05 -10.80 24.87
C THR A 229 11.95 -10.89 26.10
N VAL A 230 12.64 -9.81 26.46
CA VAL A 230 13.46 -9.72 27.68
C VAL A 230 12.69 -8.91 28.73
N GLU A 231 12.26 -9.58 29.79
CA GLU A 231 11.48 -8.96 30.87
C GLU A 231 12.26 -7.81 31.54
N ALA A 232 11.61 -6.66 31.69
CA ALA A 232 12.21 -5.42 32.24
C ALA A 232 13.50 -4.94 31.52
N GLY A 233 13.77 -5.46 30.32
CA GLY A 233 14.86 -5.06 29.45
C GLY A 233 14.51 -3.81 28.65
N VAL A 234 15.47 -2.92 28.46
CA VAL A 234 15.35 -1.72 27.64
C VAL A 234 16.45 -1.66 26.59
N ARG A 235 16.16 -0.93 25.50
CA ARG A 235 17.07 -0.56 24.42
C ARG A 235 16.95 0.92 24.13
N CYS A 236 17.81 1.43 23.25
CA CYS A 236 17.77 2.81 22.80
C CYS A 236 17.59 2.85 21.28
N SER A 237 16.77 3.78 20.79
CA SER A 237 16.59 4.05 19.37
C SER A 237 16.86 5.51 19.06
N CYS A 238 17.66 5.81 18.04
CA CYS A 238 17.93 7.18 17.64
C CYS A 238 16.69 7.84 17.01
N GLN A 239 16.51 9.13 17.30
CA GLN A 239 15.47 9.97 16.70
C GLN A 239 15.75 10.22 15.20
N ASP A 240 14.72 10.64 14.46
CA ASP A 240 14.82 10.92 13.03
C ASP A 240 15.97 11.90 12.70
N GLY A 241 16.79 11.52 11.72
CA GLY A 241 17.99 12.28 11.32
C GLY A 241 19.26 11.94 12.11
N PHE A 242 19.20 10.98 13.03
CA PHE A 242 20.34 10.43 13.74
C PHE A 242 20.49 8.92 13.50
N VAL A 243 21.73 8.43 13.57
CA VAL A 243 22.09 7.03 13.36
C VAL A 243 23.09 6.60 14.43
N GLY A 244 22.89 5.40 14.98
CA GLY A 244 23.80 4.76 15.91
C GLY A 244 23.11 3.75 16.81
N ASP A 245 23.78 3.34 17.89
CA ASP A 245 23.23 2.37 18.85
C ASP A 245 22.28 3.03 19.87
N GLY A 246 22.31 4.35 19.99
CA GLY A 246 21.46 5.13 20.88
C GLY A 246 21.85 5.08 22.37
N PHE A 247 22.80 4.25 22.78
CA PHE A 247 23.17 4.11 24.19
C PHE A 247 24.16 5.19 24.62
N ALA A 248 24.02 5.68 25.86
CA ALA A 248 24.92 6.72 26.39
C ALA A 248 26.36 6.24 26.50
N ASN A 249 26.54 4.95 26.84
CA ASN A 249 27.84 4.30 26.99
C ASN A 249 28.32 3.60 25.70
N GLY A 250 27.55 3.74 24.62
CA GLY A 250 27.86 3.21 23.29
C GLY A 250 28.41 4.27 22.35
N ALA A 251 28.19 4.09 21.06
CA ALA A 251 28.43 5.09 20.03
C ALA A 251 27.47 6.29 20.14
N GLY A 252 26.31 6.09 20.75
CA GLY A 252 25.24 7.09 20.87
C GLY A 252 24.58 7.39 19.54
N CYS A 253 23.90 8.53 19.44
CA CYS A 253 23.25 9.00 18.22
C CYS A 253 24.08 10.06 17.48
N LEU A 254 24.55 9.72 16.27
CA LEU A 254 25.29 10.62 15.40
C LEU A 254 24.36 11.24 14.36
N LYS A 255 24.48 12.55 14.13
CA LYS A 255 23.71 13.24 13.07
C LYS A 255 24.07 12.64 11.71
N SER A 256 23.07 12.22 10.95
CA SER A 256 23.23 11.73 9.58
C SER A 256 23.04 12.87 8.57
N CYS A 257 23.88 12.92 7.54
CA CYS A 257 23.76 13.85 6.43
C CYS A 257 24.32 13.24 5.13
N ILE A 258 23.95 13.79 3.99
CA ILE A 258 24.52 13.39 2.69
C ILE A 258 25.61 14.39 2.31
N LYS A 259 26.85 13.90 2.16
CA LYS A 259 28.00 14.69 1.71
C LYS A 259 28.58 14.05 0.45
N GLU A 260 28.68 14.81 -0.63
CA GLU A 260 29.21 14.33 -1.91
C GLU A 260 28.52 13.05 -2.44
N GLY A 261 27.21 12.93 -2.21
CA GLY A 261 26.43 11.76 -2.62
C GLY A 261 26.67 10.49 -1.79
N LYS A 262 27.41 10.58 -0.68
CA LYS A 262 27.60 9.50 0.29
C LYS A 262 27.02 9.89 1.64
N GLU A 263 26.53 8.90 2.37
CA GLU A 263 26.10 9.09 3.76
C GLU A 263 27.33 9.40 4.63
N ALA A 264 27.24 10.49 5.37
CA ALA A 264 28.25 10.96 6.32
C ALA A 264 27.60 11.12 7.70
N TYR A 265 28.41 10.96 8.75
CA TYR A 265 27.93 10.87 10.13
C TYR A 265 28.75 11.76 11.07
N GLY A 266 28.10 12.32 12.09
CA GLY A 266 28.77 13.01 13.18
C GLY A 266 29.51 14.28 12.75
N GLN A 267 30.80 14.40 13.08
CA GLN A 267 31.59 15.63 12.84
C GLN A 267 31.77 15.97 11.35
N GLU A 268 31.62 15.00 10.46
CA GLU A 268 31.68 15.23 9.01
C GLU A 268 30.50 16.06 8.50
N CYS A 269 29.37 16.04 9.23
CA CYS A 269 28.20 16.88 8.99
C CYS A 269 28.34 18.31 9.58
N VAL A 270 29.20 18.48 10.58
CA VAL A 270 29.40 19.77 11.28
C VAL A 270 30.50 20.60 10.60
N ASN A 271 31.52 19.93 10.06
CA ASN A 271 32.64 20.58 9.38
C ASN A 271 32.33 20.83 7.89
N SER A 272 31.42 21.78 7.64
CA SER A 272 31.49 22.57 6.40
C SER A 272 32.68 23.55 6.52
N PRO A 273 33.53 23.73 5.49
CA PRO A 273 34.69 24.60 5.60
C PRO A 273 34.25 26.05 5.71
N ARG A 274 34.34 26.61 6.92
CA ARG A 274 34.40 28.07 7.14
C ARG A 274 35.71 28.60 6.57
N HIS A 275 35.77 28.84 5.26
CA HIS A 275 36.96 29.43 4.64
C HIS A 275 36.97 30.97 4.82
N SER A 276 37.88 31.42 5.68
CA SER A 276 38.60 32.70 5.66
C SER A 276 37.87 34.03 5.98
N GLN A 277 37.64 34.26 7.27
CA GLN A 277 37.36 35.55 7.90
C GLN A 277 38.62 36.46 7.99
N ARG A 278 39.32 36.74 6.88
CA ARG A 278 40.37 37.80 6.83
C ARG A 278 40.46 38.62 5.53
N LYS A 279 39.59 38.41 4.53
CA LYS A 279 39.59 39.21 3.27
C LYS A 279 38.35 40.08 3.04
N LEU A 280 37.48 40.26 4.03
CA LEU A 280 36.20 40.99 3.86
C LEU A 280 36.25 42.48 4.27
N VAL A 281 37.39 43.01 4.74
CA VAL A 281 37.45 44.41 5.20
C VAL A 281 37.63 45.40 4.04
N ILE A 282 38.18 44.97 2.91
CA ILE A 282 38.49 45.88 1.78
C ILE A 282 37.32 45.97 0.77
N VAL A 283 36.49 44.93 0.66
CA VAL A 283 35.40 44.87 -0.34
C VAL A 283 34.11 45.54 0.17
N ALA A 284 33.90 45.64 1.48
CA ALA A 284 32.72 46.26 2.09
C ALA A 284 32.66 47.80 1.90
N GLY A 285 33.79 48.46 1.65
CA GLY A 285 33.84 49.92 1.49
C GLY A 285 33.28 50.45 0.17
N VAL A 286 33.22 49.62 -0.88
CA VAL A 286 32.86 50.06 -2.25
C VAL A 286 31.47 49.58 -2.67
N LEU A 287 30.99 48.46 -2.12
CA LEU A 287 29.69 47.88 -2.51
C LEU A 287 28.50 48.47 -1.73
N ALA A 288 28.71 48.97 -0.51
CA ALA A 288 27.65 49.55 0.31
C ALA A 288 26.99 50.81 -0.33
N PRO A 289 27.74 51.77 -0.93
CA PRO A 289 27.13 52.94 -1.56
C PRO A 289 26.30 52.58 -2.80
N VAL A 290 26.75 51.58 -3.58
CA VAL A 290 26.08 51.14 -4.81
C VAL A 290 24.76 50.44 -4.49
N PHE A 291 24.72 49.63 -3.42
CA PHE A 291 23.50 48.96 -2.97
C PHE A 291 22.46 49.94 -2.42
N ILE A 292 22.91 50.99 -1.73
CA ILE A 292 22.01 52.03 -1.19
C ILE A 292 21.37 52.84 -2.34
N LEU A 293 22.14 53.20 -3.36
CA LEU A 293 21.63 53.91 -4.54
C LEU A 293 20.67 53.04 -5.38
N ALA A 294 20.97 51.75 -5.54
CA ALA A 294 20.10 50.80 -6.23
C ALA A 294 18.77 50.57 -5.48
N SER A 295 18.82 50.43 -4.16
CA SER A 295 17.61 50.29 -3.33
C SER A 295 16.76 51.55 -3.30
N LEU A 296 17.36 52.75 -3.28
CA LEU A 296 16.63 54.02 -3.39
C LEU A 296 15.94 54.17 -4.75
N PHE A 297 16.61 53.77 -5.83
CA PHE A 297 16.01 53.78 -7.17
C PHE A 297 14.84 52.79 -7.28
N LEU A 298 14.98 51.58 -6.71
CA LEU A 298 13.93 50.57 -6.69
C LEU A 298 12.73 51.01 -5.84
N PHE A 299 12.97 51.65 -4.69
CA PHE A 299 11.94 52.19 -3.81
C PHE A 299 11.13 53.31 -4.51
N LEU A 300 11.81 54.21 -5.23
CA LEU A 300 11.15 55.25 -6.03
C LEU A 300 10.35 54.67 -7.20
N CYS A 301 10.75 53.52 -7.76
CA CYS A 301 9.98 52.81 -8.78
C CYS A 301 8.73 52.12 -8.20
N ILE A 302 8.80 51.63 -6.95
CA ILE A 302 7.68 51.00 -6.25
C ILE A 302 6.63 52.05 -5.83
N LEU A 303 7.06 53.24 -5.38
CA LEU A 303 6.16 54.34 -5.03
C LEU A 303 5.37 54.91 -6.23
N LYS A 304 5.78 54.62 -7.46
CA LYS A 304 5.07 55.04 -8.70
C LYS A 304 4.10 54.00 -9.26
N ARG A 305 3.96 52.82 -8.65
CA ARG A 305 3.00 51.81 -9.13
C ARG A 305 1.65 51.95 -8.39
N PRO A 306 0.52 52.06 -9.11
CA PRO A 306 -0.80 52.06 -8.48
C PRO A 306 -1.08 50.69 -7.85
N VAL A 307 -1.53 50.72 -6.60
CA VAL A 307 -1.76 49.56 -5.73
C VAL A 307 -3.06 48.84 -6.08
N LYS A 308 -2.99 47.51 -6.29
CA LYS A 308 -4.09 46.55 -6.06
C LYS A 308 -3.69 45.60 -4.92
N PRO A 309 -4.61 45.17 -4.05
CA PRO A 309 -4.24 44.58 -2.76
C PRO A 309 -4.07 43.05 -2.81
N GLY A 310 -3.07 42.57 -2.07
CA GLY A 310 -3.11 41.33 -1.30
C GLY A 310 -2.59 40.05 -1.97
N GLY A 311 -1.31 39.72 -1.77
CA GLY A 311 -0.74 38.39 -2.02
C GLY A 311 -0.08 37.86 -0.74
N PHE A 312 -0.63 36.78 -0.19
CA PHE A 312 0.02 35.94 0.83
C PHE A 312 0.98 34.95 0.14
N ASP A 313 2.04 34.58 0.86
CA ASP A 313 3.24 33.86 0.42
C ASP A 313 2.92 32.47 -0.19
N LEU A 314 3.31 32.22 -1.46
CA LEU A 314 2.79 31.13 -2.32
C LEU A 314 3.86 30.38 -3.13
N ASP A 315 5.15 30.39 -2.76
CA ASP A 315 6.20 29.91 -3.68
C ASP A 315 6.62 28.43 -3.51
N GLN A 316 6.54 27.84 -2.32
CA GLN A 316 7.00 26.45 -2.10
C GLN A 316 5.95 25.39 -2.49
N ALA A 317 4.66 25.68 -2.24
CA ALA A 317 3.56 24.73 -2.42
C ALA A 317 3.04 24.69 -3.87
N HIS A 318 3.10 25.84 -4.56
CA HIS A 318 2.73 25.93 -5.98
C HIS A 318 3.67 25.10 -6.87
N TYR A 319 4.93 24.96 -6.49
CA TYR A 319 5.90 24.15 -7.25
C TYR A 319 5.58 22.65 -7.18
N HIS A 320 5.13 22.14 -6.03
CA HIS A 320 4.78 20.73 -5.83
C HIS A 320 3.45 20.35 -6.50
N SER A 321 2.43 21.21 -6.39
CA SER A 321 1.15 21.02 -7.09
C SER A 321 1.32 21.09 -8.62
N THR A 322 2.16 21.99 -9.15
CA THR A 322 2.39 22.12 -10.60
C THR A 322 3.17 20.92 -11.19
N ILE A 323 4.12 20.35 -10.44
CA ILE A 323 4.87 19.14 -10.87
C ILE A 323 3.99 17.89 -10.78
N SER A 324 3.24 17.72 -9.69
CA SER A 324 2.28 16.62 -9.50
C SER A 324 1.17 16.67 -10.56
N PHE A 325 0.65 17.86 -10.87
CA PHE A 325 -0.37 18.09 -11.88
C PHE A 325 0.06 17.68 -13.30
N ARG A 326 1.30 18.03 -13.70
CA ARG A 326 1.84 17.59 -15.00
C ARG A 326 2.11 16.08 -15.07
N LYS A 327 2.38 15.45 -13.93
CA LYS A 327 2.62 14.01 -13.84
C LYS A 327 1.31 13.20 -13.82
N ALA A 328 0.27 13.72 -13.18
CA ALA A 328 -1.07 13.13 -13.14
C ALA A 328 -1.82 13.28 -14.47
N CYS A 329 -1.62 14.38 -15.19
CA CYS A 329 -2.33 14.67 -16.43
C CYS A 329 -1.40 14.54 -17.64
N ARG A 330 -0.82 13.35 -17.80
CA ARG A 330 0.09 12.99 -18.91
C ARG A 330 -0.52 13.19 -20.30
N THR A 331 -1.84 13.20 -20.43
CA THR A 331 -2.57 13.26 -21.69
C THR A 331 -2.81 14.68 -22.18
N ARG A 332 -3.55 15.51 -21.42
CA ARG A 332 -3.89 16.88 -21.81
C ARG A 332 -4.25 17.75 -20.60
N LEU A 333 -3.80 19.01 -20.61
CA LEU A 333 -4.25 20.04 -19.70
C LEU A 333 -5.33 20.87 -20.39
N PHE A 334 -6.55 20.81 -19.86
CA PHE A 334 -7.68 21.60 -20.34
C PHE A 334 -7.70 22.96 -19.64
N SER A 335 -8.13 23.99 -20.35
CA SER A 335 -8.42 25.28 -19.72
C SER A 335 -9.85 25.26 -19.16
N TYR A 336 -10.09 26.00 -18.07
CA TYR A 336 -11.45 26.12 -17.53
C TYR A 336 -12.44 26.61 -18.59
N ARG A 337 -12.08 27.65 -19.35
CA ARG A 337 -12.93 28.20 -20.42
C ARG A 337 -13.31 27.14 -21.46
N GLU A 338 -12.37 26.26 -21.82
CA GLU A 338 -12.66 25.18 -22.76
C GLU A 338 -13.70 24.20 -22.22
N LEU A 339 -13.63 23.85 -20.93
CA LEU A 339 -14.61 22.96 -20.30
C LEU A 339 -15.93 23.67 -20.00
N ASP A 340 -15.88 24.95 -19.65
CA ASP A 340 -17.04 25.82 -19.47
C ASP A 340 -17.85 25.92 -20.77
N ASP A 341 -17.19 26.25 -21.89
CA ASP A 341 -17.82 26.28 -23.21
C ASP A 341 -18.36 24.90 -23.61
N ALA A 342 -17.59 23.83 -23.39
CA ALA A 342 -17.97 22.47 -23.78
C ALA A 342 -19.18 21.95 -23.00
N THR A 343 -19.32 22.33 -21.73
CA THR A 343 -20.41 21.89 -20.83
C THR A 343 -21.55 22.90 -20.72
N ARG A 344 -21.53 23.97 -21.53
CA ARG A 344 -22.51 25.08 -21.49
C ARG A 344 -22.61 25.70 -20.09
N ALA A 345 -21.48 26.11 -19.56
CA ALA A 345 -21.32 26.66 -18.22
C ALA A 345 -21.78 25.72 -17.09
N PHE A 346 -21.54 24.41 -17.26
CA PHE A 346 -21.95 23.37 -16.31
C PHE A 346 -23.45 23.44 -15.97
N GLU A 347 -24.30 23.67 -16.98
CA GLU A 347 -25.75 23.73 -16.79
C GLU A 347 -26.31 22.40 -16.24
N ASP A 348 -27.36 22.47 -15.42
CA ASP A 348 -28.00 21.27 -14.87
C ASP A 348 -28.51 20.31 -15.96
N GLY A 349 -28.85 20.83 -17.15
CA GLY A 349 -29.27 20.02 -18.30
C GLY A 349 -28.16 19.13 -18.89
N GLN A 350 -26.88 19.40 -18.60
CA GLN A 350 -25.76 18.55 -18.97
C GLN A 350 -25.35 17.59 -17.85
N LYS A 351 -26.00 17.63 -16.67
CA LYS A 351 -25.64 16.79 -15.54
C LYS A 351 -25.98 15.33 -15.82
N LEU A 352 -24.95 14.49 -15.89
CA LEU A 352 -25.08 13.04 -16.04
C LEU A 352 -25.29 12.36 -14.69
N VAL A 353 -24.51 12.77 -13.69
CA VAL A 353 -24.57 12.22 -12.32
C VAL A 353 -24.24 13.31 -11.30
N ASP A 354 -24.97 13.32 -10.19
CA ASP A 354 -24.62 14.06 -8.99
C ASP A 354 -24.44 13.08 -7.82
N GLY A 355 -23.28 13.09 -7.18
CA GLY A 355 -23.02 12.16 -6.08
C GLY A 355 -21.83 12.54 -5.21
N THR A 356 -21.47 11.64 -4.29
CA THR A 356 -20.40 11.84 -3.31
C THR A 356 -19.02 12.00 -3.94
N ASN A 357 -18.84 11.52 -5.17
CA ASN A 357 -17.59 11.59 -5.93
C ASN A 357 -17.49 12.88 -6.75
N GLY A 358 -18.42 13.82 -6.55
CA GLY A 358 -18.58 15.02 -7.37
C GLY A 358 -19.65 14.85 -8.45
N THR A 359 -19.76 15.86 -9.29
CA THR A 359 -20.80 15.94 -10.32
C THR A 359 -20.18 15.71 -11.69
N ILE A 360 -20.77 14.84 -12.51
CA ILE A 360 -20.31 14.57 -13.87
C ILE A 360 -21.23 15.29 -14.86
N TYR A 361 -20.64 16.06 -15.76
CA TYR A 361 -21.34 16.78 -16.83
C TYR A 361 -20.97 16.22 -18.20
N ALA A 362 -21.94 16.09 -19.09
CA ALA A 362 -21.69 15.88 -20.51
C ALA A 362 -21.18 17.18 -21.16
N GLY A 363 -20.34 17.05 -22.17
CA GLY A 363 -19.89 18.19 -22.94
C GLY A 363 -19.43 17.82 -24.33
N VAL A 364 -19.32 18.83 -25.19
CA VAL A 364 -18.80 18.69 -26.56
C VAL A 364 -17.69 19.72 -26.75
N LEU A 365 -16.48 19.25 -26.98
CA LEU A 365 -15.32 20.11 -27.26
C LEU A 365 -15.49 20.84 -28.61
N GLY A 366 -14.72 21.91 -28.82
CA GLY A 366 -14.77 22.68 -30.07
C GLY A 366 -14.40 21.90 -31.33
N ASP A 367 -13.76 20.73 -31.19
CA ASP A 367 -13.46 19.79 -32.28
C ASP A 367 -14.59 18.77 -32.54
N GLY A 368 -15.69 18.83 -31.78
CA GLY A 368 -16.83 17.91 -31.85
C GLY A 368 -16.71 16.66 -30.98
N SER A 369 -15.60 16.47 -30.26
CA SER A 369 -15.41 15.32 -29.37
C SER A 369 -16.34 15.38 -28.16
N HIS A 370 -17.04 14.29 -27.88
CA HIS A 370 -17.90 14.18 -26.70
C HIS A 370 -17.07 13.78 -25.48
N ILE A 371 -17.29 14.50 -24.37
CA ILE A 371 -16.55 14.35 -23.13
C ILE A 371 -17.49 14.27 -21.93
N ALA A 372 -17.00 13.65 -20.86
CA ALA A 372 -17.62 13.68 -19.54
C ALA A 372 -16.66 14.37 -18.57
N VAL A 373 -17.12 15.40 -17.88
CA VAL A 373 -16.31 16.22 -16.97
C VAL A 373 -16.76 15.97 -15.55
N GLN A 374 -15.96 15.25 -14.78
CA GLN A 374 -16.16 15.08 -13.34
C GLN A 374 -15.60 16.30 -12.61
N LYS A 375 -16.47 17.10 -12.02
CA LYS A 375 -16.15 18.29 -11.24
C LYS A 375 -16.15 17.94 -9.75
N VAL A 376 -15.01 18.17 -9.09
CA VAL A 376 -14.78 17.88 -7.68
C VAL A 376 -14.27 19.15 -6.99
N GLN A 377 -14.88 19.50 -5.87
CA GLN A 377 -14.42 20.60 -5.04
C GLN A 377 -13.50 20.07 -3.95
N CYS A 378 -12.21 20.43 -3.98
CA CYS A 378 -11.30 20.13 -2.89
C CYS A 378 -11.38 21.24 -1.83
N GLU A 379 -11.34 20.89 -0.55
CA GLU A 379 -11.43 21.90 0.53
C GLU A 379 -10.07 22.52 0.84
N ASN A 380 -9.00 21.74 0.70
CA ASN A 380 -7.65 22.16 1.02
C ASN A 380 -6.60 21.58 0.04
N GLU A 381 -5.35 22.03 0.17
CA GLU A 381 -4.27 21.58 -0.71
C GLU A 381 -3.94 20.08 -0.56
N ARG A 382 -4.12 19.49 0.63
CA ARG A 382 -3.89 18.05 0.84
C ARG A 382 -4.89 17.22 0.06
N ASP A 383 -6.15 17.63 0.05
CA ASP A 383 -7.21 17.00 -0.73
C ASP A 383 -6.88 17.05 -2.23
N LEU A 384 -6.39 18.20 -2.70
CA LEU A 384 -5.96 18.36 -4.10
C LEU A 384 -4.77 17.43 -4.42
N ILE A 385 -3.75 17.38 -3.56
CA ILE A 385 -2.59 16.49 -3.75
C ILE A 385 -3.02 15.02 -3.77
N HIS A 386 -3.92 14.63 -2.87
CA HIS A 386 -4.49 13.28 -2.84
C HIS A 386 -5.22 12.96 -4.14
N ALA A 387 -6.14 13.83 -4.56
CA ALA A 387 -6.90 13.64 -5.80
C ALA A 387 -5.99 13.52 -7.03
N LEU A 388 -4.94 14.34 -7.11
CA LEU A 388 -3.96 14.25 -8.19
C LEU A 388 -3.18 12.94 -8.18
N SER A 389 -2.86 12.39 -7.00
CA SER A 389 -2.20 11.09 -6.90
C SER A 389 -3.07 9.93 -7.39
N VAL A 390 -4.37 9.98 -7.10
CA VAL A 390 -5.35 8.99 -7.59
C VAL A 390 -5.52 9.11 -9.10
N ILE A 391 -5.59 10.34 -9.64
CA ILE A 391 -5.65 10.58 -11.09
C ILE A 391 -4.39 10.06 -11.77
N GLU A 392 -3.21 10.27 -11.19
CA GLU A 392 -1.96 9.74 -11.73
C GLU A 392 -2.02 8.22 -11.86
N LEU A 393 -2.50 7.54 -10.81
CA LEU A 393 -2.65 6.09 -10.80
C LEU A 393 -3.68 5.63 -11.84
N LEU A 394 -4.88 6.22 -11.86
CA LEU A 394 -5.93 5.93 -12.84
C LEU A 394 -5.46 6.14 -14.28
N SER A 395 -4.63 7.17 -14.53
CA SER A 395 -4.07 7.45 -15.85
C SER A 395 -3.08 6.38 -16.33
N ALA A 396 -2.46 5.65 -15.40
CA ALA A 396 -1.51 4.58 -15.68
C ALA A 396 -2.20 3.21 -15.84
N VAL A 397 -3.45 3.07 -15.38
CA VAL A 397 -4.21 1.83 -15.50
C VAL A 397 -4.78 1.69 -16.91
N LEU A 398 -4.36 0.63 -17.62
CA LEU A 398 -4.91 0.26 -18.92
C LEU A 398 -5.87 -0.92 -18.75
N HIS A 399 -7.17 -0.64 -18.69
CA HIS A 399 -8.21 -1.66 -18.60
C HIS A 399 -9.34 -1.38 -19.60
N ARG A 400 -9.81 -2.39 -20.34
CA ARG A 400 -10.81 -2.20 -21.40
C ARG A 400 -12.16 -1.68 -20.89
N ASN A 401 -12.50 -1.94 -19.63
CA ASN A 401 -13.74 -1.51 -18.99
C ASN A 401 -13.58 -0.25 -18.12
N LEU A 402 -12.44 0.43 -18.21
CA LEU A 402 -12.21 1.74 -17.57
C LEU A 402 -12.41 2.84 -18.61
N ALA A 403 -13.11 3.92 -18.25
CA ALA A 403 -13.27 5.07 -19.13
C ALA A 403 -11.92 5.76 -19.35
N ARG A 404 -11.63 6.06 -20.61
CA ARG A 404 -10.36 6.68 -20.98
C ARG A 404 -10.29 8.11 -20.44
N LEU A 405 -9.27 8.37 -19.60
CA LEU A 405 -8.95 9.69 -19.09
C LEU A 405 -8.27 10.53 -20.18
N LEU A 406 -8.93 11.61 -20.61
CA LEU A 406 -8.44 12.50 -21.65
C LEU A 406 -7.56 13.62 -21.09
N GLY A 407 -7.76 14.00 -19.83
CA GLY A 407 -6.98 15.05 -19.19
C GLY A 407 -7.67 15.63 -17.97
N CYS A 408 -7.17 16.78 -17.51
CA CYS A 408 -7.71 17.46 -16.34
C CYS A 408 -7.60 18.99 -16.44
N CYS A 409 -8.31 19.68 -15.55
CA CYS A 409 -8.23 21.12 -15.33
C CYS A 409 -8.26 21.41 -13.82
N ILE A 410 -7.54 22.43 -13.38
CA ILE A 410 -7.68 22.99 -12.02
C ILE A 410 -8.02 24.47 -12.18
N GLU A 411 -9.12 24.88 -11.55
CA GLU A 411 -9.54 26.28 -11.46
C GLU A 411 -9.09 26.91 -10.13
N CYS A 412 -9.08 28.25 -10.06
CA CYS A 412 -8.88 28.98 -8.82
C CYS A 412 -9.90 28.52 -7.75
N GLY A 413 -9.43 28.29 -6.52
CA GLY A 413 -10.28 27.84 -5.42
C GLY A 413 -10.33 26.31 -5.25
N TYR A 414 -9.32 25.57 -5.74
CA TYR A 414 -9.19 24.12 -5.56
C TYR A 414 -10.30 23.27 -6.21
N THR A 415 -10.96 23.80 -7.25
CA THR A 415 -11.90 23.03 -8.06
C THR A 415 -11.12 22.21 -9.10
N LEU A 416 -11.17 20.89 -8.96
CA LEU A 416 -10.54 19.93 -9.86
C LEU A 416 -11.58 19.39 -10.84
N MET A 417 -11.20 19.31 -12.12
CA MET A 417 -12.05 18.75 -13.17
C MET A 417 -11.28 17.66 -13.91
N VAL A 418 -11.86 16.47 -13.95
CA VAL A 418 -11.28 15.32 -14.66
C VAL A 418 -12.11 15.03 -15.90
N VAL A 419 -11.44 14.91 -17.05
CA VAL A 419 -12.09 14.79 -18.36
C VAL A 419 -11.94 13.35 -18.85
N TYR A 420 -13.07 12.69 -19.06
CA TYR A 420 -13.17 11.35 -19.62
C TYR A 420 -13.75 11.41 -21.04
N GLN A 421 -13.45 10.40 -21.84
CA GLN A 421 -14.15 10.18 -23.10
C GLN A 421 -15.61 9.79 -22.81
N TYR A 422 -16.58 10.47 -23.44
CA TYR A 422 -18.00 10.11 -23.34
C TYR A 422 -18.40 9.22 -24.53
N PRO A 423 -18.75 7.95 -24.30
CA PRO A 423 -19.12 7.03 -25.37
C PRO A 423 -20.49 7.33 -26.01
N ALA A 424 -20.68 6.89 -27.25
CA ALA A 424 -21.85 7.22 -28.06
C ALA A 424 -23.18 6.67 -27.49
N ASN A 425 -23.17 5.50 -26.85
CA ASN A 425 -24.38 4.88 -26.32
C ASN A 425 -24.80 5.44 -24.95
N GLY A 426 -24.10 6.43 -24.40
CA GLY A 426 -24.49 7.09 -23.14
C GLY A 426 -24.29 6.22 -21.90
N THR A 427 -25.11 6.43 -20.87
CA THR A 427 -24.97 5.77 -19.56
C THR A 427 -25.87 4.54 -19.44
N LEU A 428 -25.50 3.58 -18.58
CA LEU A 428 -26.36 2.44 -18.25
C LEU A 428 -27.73 2.89 -17.71
N GLU A 429 -27.76 4.01 -16.97
CA GLU A 429 -29.00 4.61 -16.45
C GLU A 429 -30.00 4.93 -17.57
N GLU A 430 -29.53 5.54 -18.66
CA GLU A 430 -30.38 5.87 -19.82
C GLU A 430 -31.02 4.63 -20.45
N HIS A 431 -30.29 3.50 -20.43
CA HIS A 431 -30.74 2.23 -21.01
C HIS A 431 -31.65 1.41 -20.10
N LEU A 432 -31.43 1.45 -18.79
CA LEU A 432 -32.30 0.78 -17.82
C LEU A 432 -33.62 1.56 -17.66
N HIS A 433 -33.56 2.89 -17.53
CA HIS A 433 -34.72 3.71 -17.20
C HIS A 433 -35.53 4.16 -18.44
N HIS A 434 -35.13 3.72 -19.63
CA HIS A 434 -35.78 4.04 -20.91
C HIS A 434 -35.87 5.55 -21.20
N SER A 435 -35.01 6.37 -20.57
CA SER A 435 -35.06 7.85 -20.59
C SER A 435 -34.82 8.47 -21.97
N ARG A 436 -34.26 7.72 -22.92
CA ARG A 436 -33.95 8.18 -24.29
C ARG A 436 -34.95 7.77 -25.36
N GLY A 437 -36.07 7.14 -25.00
CA GLY A 437 -37.05 6.69 -25.99
C GLY A 437 -36.51 5.61 -26.94
N THR A 438 -35.43 4.92 -26.55
CA THR A 438 -34.93 3.72 -27.21
C THR A 438 -36.04 2.66 -27.16
N LYS A 439 -36.51 2.23 -28.33
CA LYS A 439 -37.64 1.29 -28.46
C LYS A 439 -37.35 -0.11 -27.88
N PHE A 440 -36.11 -0.40 -27.51
CA PHE A 440 -35.66 -1.69 -27.00
C PHE A 440 -34.67 -1.44 -25.85
N GLY A 441 -35.08 -1.77 -24.62
CA GLY A 441 -34.20 -1.78 -23.44
C GLY A 441 -33.17 -2.91 -23.52
N LEU A 442 -32.27 -2.97 -22.55
CA LEU A 442 -31.26 -4.05 -22.47
C LEU A 442 -31.94 -5.37 -22.15
N ASP A 443 -31.69 -6.38 -23.00
CA ASP A 443 -32.05 -7.77 -22.68
C ASP A 443 -31.22 -8.30 -21.49
N TRP A 444 -31.67 -9.41 -20.93
CA TRP A 444 -31.02 -10.00 -19.76
C TRP A 444 -29.54 -10.38 -19.99
N TYR A 445 -29.20 -10.87 -21.19
CA TYR A 445 -27.83 -11.27 -21.51
C TYR A 445 -26.87 -10.08 -21.47
N LYS A 446 -27.28 -8.95 -22.06
CA LYS A 446 -26.51 -7.71 -21.99
C LYS A 446 -26.39 -7.21 -20.55
N ARG A 447 -27.48 -7.25 -19.78
CA ARG A 447 -27.48 -6.88 -18.35
C ARG A 447 -26.50 -7.72 -17.53
N LEU A 448 -26.51 -9.03 -17.73
CA LEU A 448 -25.58 -9.96 -17.05
C LEU A 448 -24.13 -9.70 -17.45
N THR A 449 -23.88 -9.42 -18.73
CA THR A 449 -22.53 -9.09 -19.23
C THR A 449 -22.04 -7.78 -18.63
N ILE A 450 -22.89 -6.75 -18.58
CA ILE A 450 -22.59 -5.45 -17.95
C ILE A 450 -22.26 -5.64 -16.46
N ALA A 451 -23.06 -6.43 -15.74
CA ALA A 451 -22.79 -6.75 -14.33
C ALA A 451 -21.42 -7.44 -14.17
N ALA A 452 -21.12 -8.45 -14.99
CA ALA A 452 -19.87 -9.19 -14.93
C ALA A 452 -18.64 -8.32 -15.30
N GLU A 453 -18.74 -7.50 -16.36
CA GLU A 453 -17.67 -6.57 -16.76
C GLU A 453 -17.40 -5.52 -15.68
N THR A 454 -18.46 -4.98 -15.08
CA THR A 454 -18.37 -3.99 -14.00
C THR A 454 -17.70 -4.60 -12.76
N ALA A 455 -18.13 -5.80 -12.35
CA ALA A 455 -17.52 -6.50 -11.22
C ALA A 455 -16.03 -6.81 -11.48
N SER A 456 -15.70 -7.21 -12.71
CA SER A 456 -14.34 -7.59 -13.10
C SER A 456 -13.36 -6.41 -13.00
N VAL A 457 -13.75 -5.23 -13.49
CA VAL A 457 -12.87 -4.05 -13.38
C VAL A 457 -12.74 -3.55 -11.95
N LEU A 458 -13.80 -3.62 -11.14
CA LEU A 458 -13.70 -3.29 -9.71
C LEU A 458 -12.76 -4.26 -8.97
N ALA A 459 -12.89 -5.56 -9.23
CA ALA A 459 -11.98 -6.55 -8.66
C ALA A 459 -10.53 -6.30 -9.10
N TYR A 460 -10.30 -6.03 -10.38
CA TYR A 460 -8.97 -5.68 -10.89
C TYR A 460 -8.36 -4.47 -10.17
N LEU A 461 -9.13 -3.38 -10.02
CA LEU A 461 -8.67 -2.16 -9.37
C LEU A 461 -8.38 -2.33 -7.88
N GLN A 462 -9.09 -3.23 -7.19
CA GLN A 462 -8.92 -3.47 -5.75
C GLN A 462 -7.85 -4.52 -5.43
N PHE A 463 -7.63 -5.51 -6.31
CA PHE A 463 -6.74 -6.65 -6.03
C PHE A 463 -5.41 -6.59 -6.79
N GLU A 464 -5.40 -6.12 -8.04
CA GLU A 464 -4.21 -6.15 -8.92
C GLU A 464 -3.44 -4.82 -8.93
N ILE A 465 -4.08 -3.71 -8.53
CA ILE A 465 -3.45 -2.39 -8.46
C ILE A 465 -2.98 -2.08 -7.04
N SER A 466 -1.75 -1.58 -6.92
CA SER A 466 -1.17 -1.14 -5.64
C SER A 466 -0.72 0.32 -5.71
N PRO A 467 -1.23 1.21 -4.82
CA PRO A 467 -2.27 0.95 -3.82
C PRO A 467 -3.65 0.65 -4.46
N PRO A 468 -4.54 -0.09 -3.77
CA PRO A 468 -5.85 -0.44 -4.31
C PRO A 468 -6.71 0.80 -4.57
N ILE A 469 -7.44 0.80 -5.68
CA ILE A 469 -8.35 1.89 -6.05
C ILE A 469 -9.79 1.45 -5.77
N PHE A 470 -10.44 2.17 -4.88
CA PHE A 470 -11.86 2.00 -4.57
C PHE A 470 -12.68 3.04 -5.32
N HIS A 471 -13.84 2.65 -5.86
CA HIS A 471 -14.74 3.58 -6.51
C HIS A 471 -15.51 4.44 -5.50
N ASN A 472 -15.95 3.84 -4.39
CA ASN A 472 -16.66 4.42 -3.25
C ASN A 472 -17.81 5.37 -3.65
N GLY A 473 -18.68 4.89 -4.54
CA GLY A 473 -19.80 5.69 -5.02
C GLY A 473 -20.52 5.11 -6.24
N LEU A 474 -20.41 3.80 -6.50
CA LEU A 474 -20.98 3.15 -7.70
C LEU A 474 -22.51 2.94 -7.60
N LYS A 475 -23.19 3.75 -6.78
CA LYS A 475 -24.63 3.62 -6.48
C LYS A 475 -25.55 3.98 -7.65
N SER A 476 -25.02 4.63 -8.68
CA SER A 476 -25.78 5.05 -9.85
C SER A 476 -25.19 4.41 -11.08
N SER A 477 -26.05 3.75 -11.87
CA SER A 477 -25.76 3.33 -13.23
C SER A 477 -25.27 4.49 -14.14
N GLY A 478 -25.44 5.75 -13.74
CA GLY A 478 -24.92 6.92 -14.45
C GLY A 478 -23.38 7.05 -14.47
N TYR A 479 -22.65 6.37 -13.58
CA TYR A 479 -21.17 6.31 -13.61
C TYR A 479 -20.62 5.29 -14.63
N ILE A 480 -21.52 4.48 -15.21
CA ILE A 480 -21.19 3.39 -16.12
C ILE A 480 -21.62 3.82 -17.52
N PHE A 481 -20.65 4.11 -18.38
CA PHE A 481 -20.92 4.37 -19.79
C PHE A 481 -20.91 3.07 -20.59
N LEU A 482 -21.66 3.05 -21.69
CA LEU A 482 -21.69 1.96 -22.63
C LEU A 482 -21.07 2.42 -23.95
N ASP A 483 -20.07 1.68 -24.44
CA ASP A 483 -19.52 1.95 -25.76
C ASP A 483 -20.42 1.42 -26.88
N VAL A 484 -19.96 1.52 -28.13
CA VAL A 484 -20.72 1.14 -29.34
C VAL A 484 -21.17 -0.32 -29.33
N ASP A 485 -20.43 -1.20 -28.64
CA ASP A 485 -20.71 -2.62 -28.53
C ASP A 485 -21.46 -2.98 -27.23
N PHE A 486 -21.92 -1.97 -26.49
CA PHE A 486 -22.50 -2.09 -25.14
C PHE A 486 -21.53 -2.64 -24.09
N SER A 487 -20.21 -2.52 -24.33
CA SER A 487 -19.22 -2.82 -23.30
C SER A 487 -19.09 -1.67 -22.30
N VAL A 488 -18.87 -2.04 -21.05
CA VAL A 488 -18.80 -1.11 -19.91
C VAL A 488 -17.57 -0.23 -19.99
N LYS A 489 -17.70 1.05 -19.63
CA LYS A 489 -16.61 1.99 -19.30
C LYS A 489 -16.96 2.72 -18.00
N ILE A 490 -16.28 2.38 -16.90
CA ILE A 490 -16.49 3.02 -15.59
C ILE A 490 -15.74 4.35 -15.50
N ALA A 491 -16.42 5.39 -15.02
CA ALA A 491 -15.84 6.69 -14.67
C ALA A 491 -16.32 7.13 -13.28
N GLY A 492 -15.90 8.32 -12.82
CA GLY A 492 -16.46 8.90 -11.61
C GLY A 492 -15.91 8.35 -10.29
N PHE A 493 -14.66 7.91 -10.30
CA PHE A 493 -13.99 7.39 -9.10
C PHE A 493 -13.92 8.43 -7.99
N ALA A 494 -13.96 7.97 -6.74
CA ALA A 494 -13.74 8.82 -5.58
C ALA A 494 -12.28 9.31 -5.57
N LEU A 495 -12.10 10.62 -5.82
CA LEU A 495 -10.78 11.24 -5.83
C LEU A 495 -10.35 11.75 -4.45
N LEU A 496 -11.34 11.99 -3.59
CA LEU A 496 -11.15 12.44 -2.21
C LEU A 496 -11.26 11.25 -1.27
N SER A 497 -10.41 11.21 -0.25
CA SER A 497 -10.61 10.28 0.85
C SER A 497 -11.94 10.62 1.54
N PRO A 498 -12.79 9.63 1.89
CA PRO A 498 -13.89 9.89 2.82
C PRO A 498 -13.25 10.46 4.08
N SER A 499 -13.65 11.66 4.47
CA SER A 499 -13.13 12.30 5.66
C SER A 499 -13.20 11.32 6.83
N LEU A 500 -12.06 10.83 7.30
CA LEU A 500 -11.93 10.55 8.73
C LEU A 500 -12.04 11.92 9.37
N GLY A 501 -13.28 12.35 9.62
CA GLY A 501 -13.56 13.49 10.46
C GLY A 501 -12.80 13.29 11.76
N ASP A 502 -12.17 14.37 12.19
CA ASP A 502 -11.49 14.55 13.46
C ASP A 502 -11.80 13.47 14.50
N GLY A 503 -10.74 12.86 15.01
CA GLY A 503 -10.79 12.12 16.27
C GLY A 503 -11.10 13.06 17.43
N SER A 504 -12.35 13.51 17.54
CA SER A 504 -13.00 13.90 18.78
C SER A 504 -14.51 14.07 18.55
N ASN A 505 -15.30 13.30 19.29
CA ASN A 505 -16.73 13.55 19.59
C ASN A 505 -17.82 13.10 18.60
N LEU A 506 -17.77 11.88 18.09
CA LEU A 506 -19.02 11.17 17.77
C LEU A 506 -18.97 9.66 18.09
N CYS A 507 -18.37 9.31 19.22
CA CYS A 507 -18.73 8.09 19.94
C CYS A 507 -19.69 8.51 21.06
N ASN A 508 -20.96 8.73 20.72
CA ASN A 508 -22.12 8.72 21.63
C ASN A 508 -23.33 9.24 20.85
N ASN A 509 -24.04 8.32 20.19
CA ASN A 509 -25.49 8.16 20.30
C ASN A 509 -25.90 7.07 19.30
N GLY A 510 -26.48 5.99 19.84
CA GLY A 510 -27.23 5.04 19.03
C GLY A 510 -28.40 5.73 18.32
N GLU A 511 -28.93 5.06 17.30
CA GLU A 511 -30.04 5.47 16.42
C GLU A 511 -29.66 6.11 15.07
N ASN A 512 -28.73 5.50 14.31
CA ASN A 512 -28.83 5.51 12.84
C ASN A 512 -27.98 4.39 12.19
N PRO A 513 -28.57 3.33 11.61
CA PRO A 513 -27.81 2.22 11.01
C PRO A 513 -27.24 2.52 9.61
N HIS A 514 -27.35 3.76 9.11
CA HIS A 514 -27.14 4.07 7.68
C HIS A 514 -25.84 4.81 7.33
N ILE A 515 -24.90 5.00 8.26
CA ILE A 515 -23.73 5.89 8.01
C ILE A 515 -22.37 5.15 7.86
N HIS A 516 -22.33 3.81 8.00
CA HIS A 516 -21.06 3.04 7.94
C HIS A 516 -20.92 2.04 6.77
N LYS A 517 -21.42 2.34 5.57
CA LYS A 517 -21.18 1.46 4.40
C LYS A 517 -20.80 2.23 3.12
N ASN A 518 -19.68 2.95 3.13
CA ASN A 518 -18.98 3.30 1.89
C ASN A 518 -18.04 2.13 1.54
N ASN A 519 -18.60 1.07 0.95
CA ASN A 519 -17.83 -0.04 0.40
C ASN A 519 -18.38 -0.38 -0.99
N ASP A 520 -17.49 -0.49 -1.97
CA ASP A 520 -17.79 -0.87 -3.36
C ASP A 520 -18.65 -2.12 -3.48
N VAL A 521 -18.46 -3.11 -2.60
CA VAL A 521 -19.27 -4.33 -2.61
C VAL A 521 -20.75 -4.04 -2.30
N TYR A 522 -21.01 -3.18 -1.32
CA TYR A 522 -22.37 -2.78 -0.97
C TYR A 522 -23.01 -1.95 -2.11
N ASP A 523 -22.25 -1.00 -2.66
CA ASP A 523 -22.70 -0.16 -3.77
C ASP A 523 -22.99 -1.00 -5.02
N PHE A 524 -22.16 -1.99 -5.29
CA PHE A 524 -22.38 -2.94 -6.37
C PHE A 524 -23.63 -3.80 -6.14
N GLY A 525 -23.93 -4.17 -4.90
CA GLY A 525 -25.20 -4.82 -4.55
C GLY A 525 -26.43 -3.99 -4.91
N LEU A 526 -26.38 -2.66 -4.73
CA LEU A 526 -27.44 -1.75 -5.16
C LEU A 526 -27.53 -1.68 -6.69
N LEU A 527 -26.39 -1.61 -7.38
CA LEU A 527 -26.34 -1.63 -8.84
C LEU A 527 -26.94 -2.92 -9.42
N LEU A 528 -26.67 -4.08 -8.82
CA LEU A 528 -27.27 -5.35 -9.27
C LEU A 528 -28.81 -5.34 -9.16
N LEU A 529 -29.36 -4.77 -8.08
CA LEU A 529 -30.81 -4.58 -7.96
C LEU A 529 -31.37 -3.62 -9.00
N GLU A 530 -30.66 -2.53 -9.30
CA GLU A 530 -31.02 -1.60 -10.37
C GLU A 530 -31.03 -2.29 -11.75
N ILE A 531 -30.02 -3.13 -12.03
CA ILE A 531 -29.94 -3.93 -13.26
C ILE A 531 -31.12 -4.92 -13.36
N ILE A 532 -31.46 -5.62 -12.27
CA ILE A 532 -32.58 -6.57 -12.25
C ILE A 532 -33.93 -5.85 -12.45
N SER A 533 -34.12 -4.73 -11.77
CA SER A 533 -35.41 -4.01 -11.73
C SER A 533 -35.62 -3.03 -12.88
N GLY A 534 -34.55 -2.60 -13.55
CA GLY A 534 -34.62 -1.62 -14.65
C GLY A 534 -35.10 -0.24 -14.21
N SER A 535 -35.02 0.07 -12.92
CA SER A 535 -35.42 1.36 -12.37
C SER A 535 -34.48 1.75 -11.24
N LYS A 536 -34.29 3.06 -11.06
CA LYS A 536 -33.60 3.59 -9.89
C LYS A 536 -34.42 3.12 -8.71
N TYR A 537 -33.92 2.14 -7.97
CA TYR A 537 -34.74 1.47 -6.97
C TYR A 537 -34.99 2.45 -5.83
N VAL A 538 -36.13 3.15 -5.89
CA VAL A 538 -36.55 4.22 -4.96
C VAL A 538 -37.14 3.62 -3.68
N ASP A 539 -37.54 2.36 -3.72
CA ASP A 539 -37.96 1.62 -2.54
C ASP A 539 -36.74 1.26 -1.68
N SER A 540 -36.88 1.29 -0.37
CA SER A 540 -35.77 0.94 0.55
C SER A 540 -35.16 -0.42 0.14
N PRO A 541 -33.82 -0.56 0.07
CA PRO A 541 -33.16 -1.85 -0.20
C PRO A 541 -33.68 -3.00 0.68
N SER A 542 -34.17 -2.67 1.89
CA SER A 542 -34.84 -3.60 2.79
C SER A 542 -36.07 -4.28 2.19
N ILE A 543 -36.85 -3.58 1.37
CA ILE A 543 -38.06 -4.09 0.71
C ILE A 543 -37.67 -5.07 -0.40
N ALA A 544 -36.66 -4.74 -1.22
CA ALA A 544 -36.14 -5.66 -2.23
C ALA A 544 -35.67 -6.96 -1.58
N LEU A 545 -34.85 -6.83 -0.53
CA LEU A 545 -34.36 -7.97 0.24
C LEU A 545 -35.50 -8.81 0.84
N GLN A 546 -36.57 -8.18 1.32
CA GLN A 546 -37.74 -8.89 1.84
C GLN A 546 -38.48 -9.65 0.73
N LYS A 547 -38.67 -9.04 -0.44
CA LYS A 547 -39.31 -9.68 -1.59
C LYS A 547 -38.48 -10.86 -2.13
N ILE A 548 -37.16 -10.70 -2.25
CA ILE A 548 -36.24 -11.78 -2.64
C ILE A 548 -36.32 -12.93 -1.62
N LYS A 549 -36.22 -12.63 -0.32
CA LYS A 549 -36.30 -13.65 0.76
C LYS A 549 -37.64 -14.36 0.86
N SER A 550 -38.73 -13.71 0.44
CA SER A 550 -40.07 -14.30 0.43
C SER A 550 -40.40 -15.03 -0.87
N GLY A 551 -39.43 -15.16 -1.79
CA GLY A 551 -39.61 -15.87 -3.06
C GLY A 551 -40.45 -15.12 -4.07
N LYS A 552 -40.56 -13.79 -3.94
CA LYS A 552 -41.36 -12.89 -4.79
C LYS A 552 -40.47 -12.06 -5.72
N LEU A 553 -39.45 -12.69 -6.30
CA LEU A 553 -38.46 -12.02 -7.14
C LEU A 553 -39.11 -11.43 -8.40
N GLU A 554 -40.11 -12.09 -8.95
CA GLU A 554 -40.88 -11.64 -10.11
C GLU A 554 -41.54 -10.27 -9.92
N GLU A 555 -41.82 -9.86 -8.68
CA GLU A 555 -42.38 -8.55 -8.37
C GLU A 555 -41.36 -7.41 -8.45
N ILE A 556 -40.06 -7.73 -8.50
CA ILE A 556 -38.98 -6.72 -8.59
C ILE A 556 -38.24 -6.75 -9.93
N VAL A 557 -38.38 -7.83 -10.72
CA VAL A 557 -37.74 -7.93 -12.04
C VAL A 557 -38.38 -6.92 -12.98
N ASP A 558 -37.54 -6.27 -13.78
CA ASP A 558 -37.97 -5.33 -14.81
C ASP A 558 -39.05 -5.95 -15.73
N PRO A 559 -40.23 -5.33 -15.84
CA PRO A 559 -41.31 -5.82 -16.70
C PRO A 559 -40.88 -6.00 -18.17
N SER A 560 -39.92 -5.20 -18.66
CA SER A 560 -39.38 -5.30 -20.02
C SER A 560 -38.61 -6.60 -20.29
N LEU A 561 -38.21 -7.31 -19.23
CA LEU A 561 -37.59 -8.62 -19.32
C LEU A 561 -38.62 -9.76 -19.45
N TYR A 562 -39.93 -9.50 -19.41
CA TYR A 562 -40.99 -10.53 -19.55
C TYR A 562 -40.70 -11.80 -18.73
N TYR A 563 -40.44 -11.65 -17.42
CA TYR A 563 -39.89 -12.70 -16.55
C TYR A 563 -40.54 -14.09 -16.73
N HIS A 564 -41.87 -14.16 -16.78
CA HIS A 564 -42.60 -15.43 -16.90
C HIS A 564 -42.49 -16.09 -18.27
N GLU A 565 -42.14 -15.33 -19.31
CA GLU A 565 -41.93 -15.83 -20.68
C GLU A 565 -40.47 -16.26 -20.91
N GLN A 566 -39.60 -16.02 -19.94
CA GLN A 566 -38.20 -16.39 -20.04
C GLN A 566 -37.97 -17.91 -19.86
N PRO A 567 -36.99 -18.49 -20.58
CA PRO A 567 -36.56 -19.86 -20.35
C PRO A 567 -36.17 -20.09 -18.88
N ILE A 568 -36.36 -21.32 -18.39
CA ILE A 568 -36.06 -21.72 -17.00
C ILE A 568 -34.64 -21.31 -16.60
N TYR A 569 -33.64 -21.64 -17.44
CA TYR A 569 -32.24 -21.30 -17.19
C TYR A 569 -32.00 -19.79 -16.98
N ARG A 570 -32.78 -18.93 -17.65
CA ARG A 570 -32.63 -17.48 -17.54
C ARG A 570 -33.27 -16.95 -16.26
N ARG A 571 -34.38 -17.54 -15.83
CA ARG A 571 -34.99 -17.23 -14.52
C ARG A 571 -34.05 -17.64 -13.39
N GLU A 572 -33.43 -18.82 -13.49
CA GLU A 572 -32.39 -19.27 -12.55
C GLU A 572 -31.20 -18.30 -12.50
N GLN A 573 -30.74 -17.79 -13.66
CA GLN A 573 -29.70 -16.76 -13.68
C GLN A 573 -30.12 -15.47 -12.96
N ILE A 574 -31.37 -15.00 -13.17
CA ILE A 574 -31.90 -13.82 -12.48
C ILE A 574 -31.95 -14.05 -10.95
N GLU A 575 -32.36 -15.24 -10.52
CA GLU A 575 -32.38 -15.65 -9.11
C GLU A 575 -30.98 -15.67 -8.50
N ILE A 576 -29.98 -16.22 -9.21
CA ILE A 576 -28.59 -16.24 -8.75
C ILE A 576 -28.03 -14.81 -8.62
N VAL A 577 -28.28 -13.93 -9.59
CA VAL A 577 -27.83 -12.53 -9.52
C VAL A 577 -28.52 -11.79 -8.36
N ALA A 578 -29.80 -12.07 -8.09
CA ALA A 578 -30.52 -11.50 -6.94
C ALA A 578 -29.97 -11.99 -5.59
N ASP A 579 -29.54 -13.25 -5.51
CA ASP A 579 -28.82 -13.79 -4.35
C ASP A 579 -27.46 -13.11 -4.15
N ILE A 580 -26.67 -12.95 -5.22
CA ILE A 580 -25.39 -12.22 -5.17
C ILE A 580 -25.61 -10.79 -4.67
N ALA A 581 -26.63 -10.08 -5.19
CA ALA A 581 -27.00 -8.75 -4.73
C ALA A 581 -27.35 -8.74 -3.23
N THR A 582 -28.11 -9.74 -2.78
CA THR A 582 -28.47 -9.91 -1.37
C THR A 582 -27.24 -10.09 -0.48
N ARG A 583 -26.31 -10.96 -0.88
CA ARG A 583 -25.05 -11.18 -0.15
C ARG A 583 -24.20 -9.92 -0.10
N CYS A 584 -24.09 -9.18 -1.21
CA CYS A 584 -23.38 -7.91 -1.28
C CYS A 584 -23.94 -6.88 -0.29
N LEU A 585 -25.27 -6.74 -0.21
CA LEU A 585 -25.93 -5.78 0.67
C LEU A 585 -25.81 -6.15 2.16
N LEU A 586 -25.91 -7.45 2.48
CA LEU A 586 -25.83 -7.95 3.85
C LEU A 586 -24.40 -7.99 4.37
N PHE A 587 -23.48 -8.57 3.60
CA PHE A 587 -22.14 -8.92 4.07
C PHE A 587 -21.02 -8.04 3.52
N GLY A 588 -21.30 -7.16 2.55
CA GLY A 588 -20.29 -6.25 2.00
C GLY A 588 -19.67 -5.35 3.07
N GLY A 589 -20.45 -4.87 4.04
CA GLY A 589 -19.91 -4.04 5.14
C GLY A 589 -19.00 -4.78 6.12
N ASP A 590 -19.10 -6.11 6.20
CA ASP A 590 -18.36 -6.93 7.17
C ASP A 590 -17.02 -7.44 6.60
N GLY A 591 -16.73 -7.19 5.32
CA GLY A 591 -15.53 -7.70 4.64
C GLY A 591 -15.55 -9.21 4.34
N LYS A 592 -16.67 -9.90 4.59
CA LYS A 592 -16.83 -11.35 4.38
C LYS A 592 -16.96 -11.77 2.90
N ILE A 593 -17.29 -10.81 2.04
CA ILE A 593 -17.39 -11.00 0.59
C ILE A 593 -16.68 -9.83 -0.09
N GLY A 594 -15.72 -10.15 -0.97
CA GLY A 594 -14.97 -9.16 -1.74
C GLY A 594 -15.46 -9.05 -3.19
N MET A 595 -15.07 -7.99 -3.90
CA MET A 595 -15.41 -7.85 -5.33
C MET A 595 -14.83 -8.98 -6.19
N PHE A 596 -13.73 -9.60 -5.77
CA PHE A 596 -13.16 -10.77 -6.44
C PHE A 596 -14.13 -11.96 -6.47
N ASP A 597 -14.76 -12.28 -5.33
CA ASP A 597 -15.71 -13.39 -5.24
C ASP A 597 -16.95 -13.11 -6.10
N VAL A 598 -17.46 -11.89 -6.03
CA VAL A 598 -18.61 -11.43 -6.81
C VAL A 598 -18.32 -11.49 -8.31
N ALA A 599 -17.15 -11.00 -8.73
CA ALA A 599 -16.73 -11.03 -10.14
C ALA A 599 -16.60 -12.48 -10.65
N ARG A 600 -15.99 -13.36 -9.87
CA ARG A 600 -15.83 -14.78 -10.22
C ARG A 600 -17.17 -15.46 -10.49
N GLU A 601 -18.16 -15.26 -9.62
CA GLU A 601 -19.49 -15.86 -9.78
C GLU A 601 -20.24 -15.29 -10.99
N LEU A 602 -20.24 -13.96 -11.17
CA LEU A 602 -20.94 -13.32 -12.30
C LEU A 602 -20.32 -13.66 -13.65
N VAL A 603 -18.99 -13.76 -13.72
CA VAL A 603 -18.27 -14.15 -14.94
C VAL A 603 -18.57 -15.59 -15.31
N HIS A 604 -18.61 -16.49 -14.33
CA HIS A 604 -19.00 -17.89 -14.55
C HIS A 604 -20.42 -17.98 -15.13
N LEU A 605 -21.36 -17.26 -14.51
CA LEU A 605 -22.76 -17.23 -14.93
C LEU A 605 -22.94 -16.63 -16.34
N ALA A 606 -22.17 -15.59 -16.67
CA ALA A 606 -22.15 -14.98 -17.99
C ALA A 606 -21.58 -15.92 -19.07
N LYS A 607 -20.58 -16.76 -18.74
CA LYS A 607 -19.98 -17.70 -19.69
C LYS A 607 -20.95 -18.82 -20.08
N GLU A 608 -21.69 -19.38 -19.13
CA GLU A 608 -22.71 -20.41 -19.38
C GLU A 608 -23.79 -19.93 -20.37
N SER A 609 -24.07 -18.63 -20.39
CA SER A 609 -25.05 -18.04 -21.32
C SER A 609 -24.58 -17.98 -22.78
N ILE A 610 -23.27 -18.04 -23.05
CA ILE A 610 -22.67 -18.03 -24.39
C ILE A 610 -22.65 -19.44 -24.99
N ASP A 611 -22.29 -20.44 -24.20
CA ASP A 611 -22.13 -21.82 -24.68
C ASP A 611 -23.47 -22.55 -24.91
N GLY A 612 -24.57 -22.06 -24.29
CA GLY A 612 -25.93 -22.59 -24.48
C GLY A 612 -26.66 -22.09 -25.74
N GLY A 613 -26.11 -21.12 -26.48
CA GLY A 613 -26.78 -20.47 -27.61
C GLY A 613 -25.86 -20.28 -28.82
N SER A 614 -25.80 -21.28 -29.70
CA SER A 614 -25.08 -21.26 -30.99
C SER A 614 -23.56 -21.39 -30.93
N LYS A 615 -23.08 -22.56 -31.39
CA LYS A 615 -21.75 -22.73 -31.99
C LYS A 615 -21.62 -21.81 -33.21
N THR A 616 -21.29 -20.53 -33.04
CA THR A 616 -20.58 -19.66 -34.03
C THR A 616 -20.54 -18.20 -33.56
N LYS A 617 -19.52 -17.89 -32.76
CA LYS A 617 -18.57 -16.74 -32.88
C LYS A 617 -17.90 -16.58 -31.52
N LYS A 618 -16.62 -16.91 -31.46
CA LYS A 618 -15.73 -16.66 -30.32
C LYS A 618 -15.88 -15.20 -29.88
N GLY A 619 -16.46 -14.98 -28.71
CA GLY A 619 -16.27 -13.74 -27.95
C GLY A 619 -14.91 -13.81 -27.27
N SER A 620 -13.85 -13.40 -27.97
CA SER A 620 -12.47 -13.40 -27.47
C SER A 620 -12.20 -12.36 -26.37
N ALA A 621 -13.17 -11.50 -26.07
CA ALA A 621 -12.94 -10.32 -25.22
C ALA A 621 -12.85 -10.67 -23.73
N LEU A 622 -13.77 -11.48 -23.17
CA LEU A 622 -13.78 -11.74 -21.72
C LEU A 622 -12.53 -12.51 -21.26
N GLU A 623 -12.02 -13.39 -22.13
CA GLU A 623 -10.81 -14.19 -21.87
C GLU A 623 -9.54 -13.31 -21.86
N GLU A 624 -9.46 -12.22 -22.62
CA GLU A 624 -8.28 -11.34 -22.66
C GLU A 624 -8.06 -10.50 -21.40
N THR A 625 -9.10 -10.14 -20.63
CA THR A 625 -8.93 -9.41 -19.35
C THR A 625 -8.48 -10.34 -18.23
N PHE A 626 -8.87 -11.62 -18.30
CA PHE A 626 -8.41 -12.62 -17.34
C PHE A 626 -7.10 -13.28 -17.77
N SER A 627 -6.77 -13.32 -19.07
CA SER A 627 -5.53 -13.95 -19.60
C SER A 627 -4.30 -13.05 -19.50
N ASN A 628 -4.49 -11.74 -19.46
CA ASN A 628 -3.41 -10.77 -19.28
C ASN A 628 -3.19 -10.39 -17.80
N SER A 629 -3.97 -10.96 -16.89
CA SER A 629 -3.89 -10.75 -15.44
C SER A 629 -3.49 -12.05 -14.75
N SER A 630 -2.69 -11.99 -13.68
CA SER A 630 -2.24 -13.15 -12.87
C SER A 630 -3.39 -14.05 -12.37
N LEU A 631 -4.61 -13.53 -12.43
CA LEU A 631 -5.90 -14.12 -12.08
C LEU A 631 -6.23 -15.47 -12.79
N LEU A 632 -5.85 -15.70 -14.05
CA LEU A 632 -6.11 -17.02 -14.69
C LEU A 632 -5.16 -18.14 -14.25
N GLN A 633 -3.97 -17.80 -13.75
CA GLN A 633 -3.05 -18.83 -13.21
C GLN A 633 -3.60 -19.46 -11.94
N MET A 634 -4.49 -18.79 -11.19
CA MET A 634 -5.16 -19.35 -10.02
C MET A 634 -6.43 -20.15 -10.34
N ILE A 635 -7.05 -19.95 -11.51
CA ILE A 635 -8.35 -20.58 -11.87
C ILE A 635 -8.17 -21.87 -12.70
N SER A 636 -6.97 -22.13 -13.26
CA SER A 636 -6.73 -23.31 -14.11
C SER A 636 -6.29 -24.60 -13.37
N MET A 637 -6.15 -24.58 -12.04
CA MET A 637 -5.87 -25.81 -11.28
C MET A 637 -7.16 -26.45 -10.78
N SER A 638 -7.83 -27.19 -11.68
CA SER A 638 -8.84 -28.18 -11.29
C SER A 638 -8.11 -29.44 -10.74
N PRO A 639 -8.64 -30.10 -9.69
CA PRO A 639 -7.96 -31.19 -9.00
C PRO A 639 -8.23 -32.53 -9.71
N ASP A 640 -7.54 -32.81 -10.81
CA ASP A 640 -7.53 -34.14 -11.41
C ASP A 640 -6.21 -34.41 -12.16
N SER A 641 -5.15 -34.65 -11.40
CA SER A 641 -4.05 -35.52 -11.84
C SER A 641 -3.32 -36.10 -10.63
N ILE A 642 -4.00 -37.03 -9.97
CA ILE A 642 -3.38 -38.07 -9.14
C ILE A 642 -2.91 -39.18 -10.11
N TYR A 643 -1.70 -39.70 -9.86
CA TYR A 643 -0.96 -40.83 -10.46
C TYR A 643 0.07 -40.54 -11.58
N VAL A 644 1.35 -40.38 -11.15
CA VAL A 644 2.50 -41.33 -11.25
C VAL A 644 2.74 -42.01 -12.61
N PRO A 645 4.00 -42.20 -13.09
CA PRO A 645 5.27 -42.27 -12.35
C PRO A 645 6.31 -41.17 -12.59
#